data_AF-A0A139PK58-F1
#
_entry.id   AF-A0A139PK58-F1
#
_cell.length_a   1.000
_cell.length_b   1.000
_cell.length_c   1.000
_cell.angle_alpha   90.00
_cell.angle_beta   90.00
_cell.angle_gamma   90.00
#
_symmetry.space_group_name_H-M   'P 1'
#
loop_
_entity.id
_entity.type
_entity.pdbx_description
1 polymer ?
#
loop_
_entity_poly.entity_id
_entity_poly.type
_entity_poly.pdbx_seq_one_letter_code
_entity_poly.pdbx_strand_id
1 'polypeptide(L)'
;MAKLIPGKVRIEGVALYETGKVDIIKEKNNRLYARVAEEELRYSLEDDLVFCACDFFQKRGYCVHLAALEHFLKNDERGQEILQSLEEGHEEKEAVETKVTLGGKFLDRILSPKSERAYELSAVGQVEAGTNHILWTLRIGQINSQKYYVIRDIPLFLRIVEQRKSYMIGKIYEESLSWEAFDEASQELLTFLRGLMEEGQAPDLFFQNQGRHLFFPLTFFEQGVNLLMTLPHFQFDHQVDSYQTLLFQDMHADANLFAFTVTEYSDYFEMEISESPRVNVFYQGAVLFHKGQVYFLTDQQMRLLKEIKALPLDQHGKKYLQFDSSDRDKLASCLTLFGQMGIVSAPERLQIKTFAPSFYFDREEDNRIRLEIQFDYGDRQVSSRQELEELPFSSDADLEERVFQVCLTAGFEADFQSWRQALKAESVYHFFHEIIPIFEKLGQVDLSDKLAELYSLASPQVQIASKGGLLEIQFDFQDIAQEEIDQAMQALVANQDFYIDSSKQVYFFDEETKKIRQNLQELGQFELKDGSLQARKSLAYSLAHLFEGRDRVSFSQEFQNLAHDLTHPEDFPRQATQVQADLRDYQEKGIGWLQMLHHYGFGGILADDMGLGKTLQAIAFLTSQVTKESRVLVLAPSGLIYNWADEFQKFAPQLDVAVVHGLKASREEILAESHQIYVTSYATFRQDSELYQGSGL
;
A
#
# COMPACT_ATOMS: atom_id res chain seq x y z
N MET A 1 17.62 -74.02 -19.79
CA MET A 1 18.94 -74.68 -19.81
C MET A 1 19.97 -73.65 -20.23
N ALA A 2 20.98 -73.39 -19.39
CA ALA A 2 21.75 -72.14 -19.39
C ALA A 2 23.12 -72.18 -20.13
N LYS A 3 23.30 -73.12 -21.08
CA LYS A 3 24.31 -73.10 -22.17
C LYS A 3 24.30 -74.41 -22.96
N LEU A 4 24.59 -74.35 -24.25
CA LEU A 4 24.76 -75.52 -25.11
C LEU A 4 26.09 -76.22 -24.81
N ILE A 5 26.09 -77.18 -23.88
CA ILE A 5 27.27 -78.01 -23.57
C ILE A 5 27.41 -79.13 -24.62
N PRO A 6 28.59 -79.30 -25.26
CA PRO A 6 28.82 -80.37 -26.24
C PRO A 6 28.57 -81.77 -25.68
N GLY A 7 27.99 -82.66 -26.49
CA GLY A 7 27.53 -83.99 -26.06
C GLY A 7 28.62 -84.86 -25.42
N LYS A 8 29.86 -84.78 -25.89
CA LYS A 8 31.00 -85.52 -25.31
C LYS A 8 31.32 -85.06 -23.87
N VAL A 9 31.31 -83.75 -23.63
CA VAL A 9 31.55 -83.15 -22.30
C VAL A 9 30.39 -83.45 -21.34
N ARG A 10 29.16 -83.57 -21.87
CA ARG A 10 28.00 -84.03 -21.08
C ARG A 10 28.16 -85.48 -20.62
N ILE A 11 28.56 -86.39 -21.50
CA ILE A 11 28.75 -87.82 -21.13
C ILE A 11 29.86 -87.96 -20.08
N GLU A 12 30.97 -87.25 -20.23
CA GLU A 12 32.04 -87.20 -19.23
C GLU A 12 31.54 -86.60 -17.90
N GLY A 13 30.63 -85.61 -17.94
CA GLY A 13 30.01 -85.03 -16.77
C GLY A 13 29.08 -86.00 -16.03
N VAL A 14 28.31 -86.82 -16.77
CA VAL A 14 27.48 -87.88 -16.17
C VAL A 14 28.36 -88.93 -15.48
N ALA A 15 29.44 -89.38 -16.13
CA ALA A 15 30.38 -90.30 -15.51
C ALA A 15 31.02 -89.71 -14.24
N LEU A 16 31.30 -88.40 -14.23
CA LEU A 16 31.82 -87.71 -13.05
C LEU A 16 30.78 -87.63 -11.92
N TYR A 17 29.51 -87.41 -12.26
CA TYR A 17 28.40 -87.46 -11.30
C TYR A 17 28.24 -88.85 -10.67
N GLU A 18 28.32 -89.93 -11.45
CA GLU A 18 28.22 -91.31 -10.97
C GLU A 18 29.31 -91.70 -9.96
N THR A 19 30.43 -90.95 -9.89
CA THR A 19 31.44 -91.12 -8.83
C THR A 19 31.03 -90.58 -7.45
N GLY A 20 29.85 -89.95 -7.34
CA GLY A 20 29.27 -89.48 -6.08
C GLY A 20 29.92 -88.22 -5.50
N LYS A 21 30.63 -87.44 -6.32
CA LYS A 21 31.41 -86.27 -5.89
C LYS A 21 30.75 -84.92 -6.20
N VAL A 22 29.43 -84.80 -6.02
CA VAL A 22 28.70 -83.52 -6.16
C VAL A 22 28.13 -83.11 -4.81
N ASP A 23 28.66 -82.03 -4.23
CA ASP A 23 28.23 -81.50 -2.94
C ASP A 23 27.64 -80.10 -3.10
N ILE A 24 26.39 -79.92 -2.66
CA ILE A 24 25.76 -78.59 -2.62
C ILE A 24 26.18 -77.87 -1.34
N ILE A 25 26.85 -76.72 -1.49
CA ILE A 25 27.37 -75.93 -0.38
C ILE A 25 26.28 -75.04 0.20
N LYS A 26 25.60 -74.25 -0.65
CA LYS A 26 24.54 -73.31 -0.23
C LYS A 26 23.74 -72.77 -1.42
N GLU A 27 22.50 -72.41 -1.15
CA GLU A 27 21.62 -71.65 -2.07
C GLU A 27 21.39 -70.25 -1.51
N LYS A 28 21.62 -69.20 -2.31
CA LYS A 28 21.38 -67.81 -1.90
C LYS A 28 21.13 -66.90 -3.10
N ASN A 29 20.05 -66.10 -3.05
CA ASN A 29 19.68 -65.09 -4.05
C ASN A 29 19.55 -65.66 -5.48
N ASN A 30 18.77 -66.73 -5.65
CA ASN A 30 18.62 -67.44 -6.93
C ASN A 30 19.93 -67.96 -7.56
N ARG A 31 20.91 -68.28 -6.72
CA ARG A 31 22.19 -68.87 -7.15
C ARG A 31 22.54 -70.05 -6.26
N LEU A 32 22.99 -71.10 -6.92
CA LEU A 32 23.45 -72.33 -6.28
C LEU A 32 24.98 -72.37 -6.26
N TYR A 33 25.56 -72.61 -5.09
CA TYR A 33 26.99 -72.83 -4.94
C TYR A 33 27.22 -74.30 -4.63
N ALA A 34 27.99 -74.96 -5.48
CA ALA A 34 28.25 -76.40 -5.41
C ALA A 34 29.74 -76.67 -5.58
N ARG A 35 30.20 -77.80 -5.08
CA ARG A 35 31.52 -78.34 -5.34
C ARG A 35 31.37 -79.65 -6.09
N VAL A 36 32.06 -79.78 -7.22
CA VAL A 36 32.10 -81.02 -7.99
C VAL A 36 33.55 -81.47 -8.08
N ALA A 37 33.84 -82.65 -7.51
CA ALA A 37 35.19 -83.11 -7.22
C ALA A 37 35.97 -82.08 -6.36
N GLU A 38 37.02 -81.45 -6.88
CA GLU A 38 37.83 -80.46 -6.16
C GLU A 38 37.51 -79.02 -6.58
N GLU A 39 36.60 -78.82 -7.54
CA GLU A 39 36.33 -77.52 -8.14
C GLU A 39 35.04 -76.89 -7.60
N GLU A 40 35.08 -75.59 -7.33
CA GLU A 40 33.91 -74.83 -6.89
C GLU A 40 33.16 -74.21 -8.07
N LEU A 41 31.84 -74.34 -8.03
CA LEU A 41 30.92 -73.89 -9.05
C LEU A 41 29.82 -73.02 -8.45
N ARG A 42 29.42 -72.03 -9.25
CA ARG A 42 28.23 -71.22 -9.04
C ARG A 42 27.30 -71.40 -10.24
N TYR A 43 26.09 -71.84 -9.99
CA TYR A 43 25.05 -72.04 -10.99
C TYR A 43 23.89 -71.06 -10.79
N SER A 44 23.30 -70.63 -11.90
CA SER A 44 22.17 -69.70 -12.01
C SER A 44 21.41 -70.03 -13.30
N LEU A 45 20.12 -69.68 -13.37
CA LEU A 45 19.35 -69.80 -14.62
C LEU A 45 19.76 -68.75 -15.67
N GLU A 46 20.32 -67.63 -15.23
CA GLU A 46 20.95 -66.61 -16.08
C GLU A 46 22.40 -67.02 -16.47
N ASP A 47 22.64 -67.23 -17.77
CA ASP A 47 23.89 -67.74 -18.37
C ASP A 47 25.17 -66.99 -17.96
N ASP A 48 25.08 -65.67 -17.75
CA ASP A 48 26.22 -64.79 -17.45
C ASP A 48 26.71 -64.94 -16.01
N LEU A 49 25.88 -65.51 -15.14
CA LEU A 49 26.17 -65.66 -13.72
C LEU A 49 26.69 -67.05 -13.36
N VAL A 50 26.67 -67.98 -14.31
CA VAL A 50 27.25 -69.32 -14.18
C VAL A 50 28.78 -69.24 -14.21
N PHE A 51 29.43 -69.83 -13.22
CA PHE A 51 30.89 -69.84 -13.07
C PHE A 51 31.38 -71.20 -12.56
N CYS A 52 32.54 -71.63 -13.05
CA CYS A 52 33.32 -72.72 -12.49
C CYS A 52 34.78 -72.29 -12.40
N ALA A 53 35.44 -72.61 -11.29
CA ALA A 53 36.83 -72.25 -11.07
C ALA A 53 37.81 -72.95 -12.02
N CYS A 54 37.42 -74.06 -12.64
CA CYS A 54 38.32 -74.81 -13.49
C CYS A 54 38.77 -74.03 -14.75
N ASP A 55 40.05 -74.19 -15.10
CA ASP A 55 40.67 -73.51 -16.25
C ASP A 55 39.90 -73.69 -17.56
N PHE A 56 39.26 -74.85 -17.73
CA PHE A 56 38.52 -75.16 -18.94
C PHE A 56 37.27 -74.28 -19.07
N PHE A 57 36.54 -74.05 -17.96
CA PHE A 57 35.38 -73.18 -17.97
C PHE A 57 35.77 -71.73 -18.24
N GLN A 58 36.85 -71.22 -17.63
CA GLN A 58 37.30 -69.85 -17.85
C GLN A 58 37.64 -69.58 -19.34
N LYS A 59 38.14 -70.59 -20.05
CA LYS A 59 38.50 -70.47 -21.47
C LYS A 59 37.33 -70.67 -22.43
N ARG A 60 36.36 -71.52 -22.09
CA ARG A 60 35.33 -71.99 -23.04
C ARG A 60 33.90 -71.68 -22.61
N GLY A 61 33.67 -71.26 -21.38
CA GLY A 61 32.36 -70.95 -20.81
C GLY A 61 31.49 -72.17 -20.48
N TYR A 62 32.02 -73.39 -20.60
CA TYR A 62 31.38 -74.65 -20.18
C TYR A 62 32.45 -75.66 -19.74
N CYS A 63 32.10 -76.63 -18.91
CA CYS A 63 33.04 -77.68 -18.47
C CYS A 63 32.32 -78.97 -18.01
N VAL A 64 33.10 -80.02 -17.76
CA VAL A 64 32.61 -81.32 -17.27
C VAL A 64 31.94 -81.19 -15.89
N HIS A 65 32.50 -80.37 -14.99
CA HIS A 65 31.94 -80.13 -13.65
C HIS A 65 30.55 -79.46 -13.69
N LEU A 66 30.37 -78.48 -14.58
CA LEU A 66 29.07 -77.84 -14.81
C LEU A 66 28.06 -78.84 -15.39
N ALA A 67 28.50 -79.70 -16.31
CA ALA A 67 27.64 -80.73 -16.88
C ALA A 67 27.21 -81.79 -15.84
N ALA A 68 28.11 -82.16 -14.91
CA ALA A 68 27.80 -83.05 -13.79
C ALA A 68 26.78 -82.41 -12.83
N LEU A 69 26.94 -81.11 -12.52
CA LEU A 69 25.99 -80.36 -11.70
C LEU A 69 24.62 -80.20 -12.38
N GLU A 70 24.57 -79.91 -13.68
CA GLU A 70 23.31 -79.86 -14.43
C GLU A 70 22.60 -81.23 -14.49
N HIS A 71 23.37 -82.32 -14.46
CA HIS A 71 22.81 -83.67 -14.43
C HIS A 71 22.25 -84.01 -13.05
N PHE A 72 22.95 -83.66 -11.97
CA PHE A 72 22.44 -83.75 -10.60
C PHE A 72 21.13 -82.97 -10.44
N LEU A 73 21.08 -81.71 -10.88
CA LEU A 73 19.88 -80.86 -10.77
C LEU A 73 18.66 -81.40 -11.52
N LYS A 74 18.86 -82.25 -12.53
CA LYS A 74 17.76 -82.80 -13.35
C LYS A 74 17.31 -84.18 -12.95
N ASN A 75 18.18 -84.99 -12.34
CA ASN A 75 17.92 -86.42 -12.18
C ASN A 75 17.99 -86.90 -10.72
N ASP A 76 18.51 -86.10 -9.80
CA ASP A 76 18.46 -86.38 -8.36
C ASP A 76 17.26 -85.67 -7.73
N GLU A 77 16.52 -86.33 -6.83
CA GLU A 77 15.32 -85.76 -6.19
C GLU A 77 15.64 -84.43 -5.49
N ARG A 78 16.79 -84.35 -4.81
CA ARG A 78 17.21 -83.13 -4.11
C ARG A 78 17.67 -82.04 -5.08
N GLY A 79 18.20 -82.44 -6.23
CA GLY A 79 18.58 -81.50 -7.29
C GLY A 79 17.37 -80.85 -7.96
N GLN A 80 16.28 -81.61 -8.16
CA GLN A 80 15.06 -81.12 -8.80
C GLN A 80 14.32 -80.10 -7.92
N GLU A 81 14.24 -80.32 -6.60
CA GLU A 81 13.63 -79.35 -5.66
C GLU A 81 14.34 -77.99 -5.72
N ILE A 82 15.68 -78.00 -5.78
CA ILE A 82 16.51 -76.79 -5.89
C ILE A 82 16.32 -76.12 -7.25
N LEU A 83 16.17 -76.90 -8.34
CA LEU A 83 15.94 -76.31 -9.65
C LEU A 83 14.58 -75.59 -9.72
N GLN A 84 13.55 -76.16 -9.08
CA GLN A 84 12.22 -75.57 -9.03
C GLN A 84 12.16 -74.27 -8.20
N SER A 85 12.85 -74.20 -7.05
CA SER A 85 12.96 -72.95 -6.27
C SER A 85 13.64 -71.83 -7.06
N LEU A 86 14.66 -72.17 -7.85
CA LEU A 86 15.37 -71.22 -8.69
C LEU A 86 14.49 -70.70 -9.85
N GLU A 87 13.63 -71.54 -10.43
CA GLU A 87 12.71 -71.16 -11.51
C GLU A 87 11.61 -70.22 -11.02
N GLU A 88 10.99 -70.51 -9.87
CA GLU A 88 9.95 -69.65 -9.27
C GLU A 88 10.48 -68.24 -8.92
N GLY A 89 11.70 -68.13 -8.39
CA GLY A 89 12.30 -66.82 -8.09
C GLY A 89 12.76 -66.01 -9.33
N HIS A 90 12.86 -66.64 -10.51
CA HIS A 90 13.24 -65.96 -11.75
C HIS A 90 12.02 -65.33 -12.44
N GLU A 91 10.85 -65.97 -12.37
CA GLU A 91 9.59 -65.41 -12.91
C GLU A 91 9.14 -64.13 -12.18
N GLU A 92 9.41 -64.00 -10.87
CA GLU A 92 9.15 -62.76 -10.13
C GLU A 92 10.03 -61.57 -10.55
N LYS A 93 11.22 -61.82 -11.13
CA LYS A 93 12.17 -60.78 -11.56
C LYS A 93 11.86 -60.19 -12.94
N GLU A 94 11.45 -61.00 -13.91
CA GLU A 94 11.12 -60.53 -15.26
C GLU A 94 9.89 -59.58 -15.25
N ALA A 95 8.96 -59.77 -14.31
CA ALA A 95 7.84 -58.86 -14.10
C ALA A 95 8.25 -57.47 -13.57
N VAL A 96 9.43 -57.34 -12.96
CA VAL A 96 9.94 -56.08 -12.39
C VAL A 96 10.83 -55.32 -13.39
N GLU A 97 11.60 -56.01 -14.25
CA GLU A 97 12.56 -55.36 -15.15
C GLU A 97 11.93 -54.54 -16.29
N THR A 98 10.72 -54.88 -16.73
CA THR A 98 10.01 -54.12 -17.78
C THR A 98 9.57 -52.72 -17.34
N LYS A 99 9.51 -52.41 -16.04
CA LYS A 99 9.16 -51.08 -15.52
C LYS A 99 10.35 -50.17 -15.17
N VAL A 100 11.58 -50.69 -15.08
CA VAL A 100 12.72 -49.95 -14.48
C VAL A 100 13.73 -49.41 -15.50
N THR A 101 13.68 -49.85 -16.76
CA THR A 101 14.60 -49.39 -17.82
C THR A 101 14.44 -47.91 -18.23
N LEU A 102 13.26 -47.33 -17.97
CA LEU A 102 13.00 -45.90 -18.19
C LEU A 102 13.68 -45.03 -17.12
N GLY A 103 13.74 -45.51 -15.88
CA GLY A 103 14.37 -44.82 -14.76
C GLY A 103 15.89 -44.69 -14.93
N GLY A 104 16.57 -45.77 -15.35
CA GLY A 104 18.02 -45.75 -15.59
C GLY A 104 18.43 -44.75 -16.68
N LYS A 105 17.78 -44.81 -17.86
CA LYS A 105 18.06 -43.87 -18.96
C LYS A 105 17.66 -42.42 -18.65
N PHE A 106 16.68 -42.21 -17.78
CA PHE A 106 16.29 -40.89 -17.28
C PHE A 106 17.35 -40.34 -16.31
N LEU A 107 17.85 -41.17 -15.39
CA LEU A 107 18.93 -40.82 -14.48
C LEU A 107 20.24 -40.55 -15.24
N ASP A 108 20.56 -41.32 -16.28
CA ASP A 108 21.72 -41.07 -17.15
C ASP A 108 21.61 -39.74 -17.92
N ARG A 109 20.39 -39.23 -18.19
CA ARG A 109 20.18 -37.89 -18.80
C ARG A 109 20.29 -36.76 -17.78
N ILE A 110 19.95 -37.03 -16.51
CA ILE A 110 20.06 -36.04 -15.42
C ILE A 110 21.48 -35.95 -14.90
N LEU A 111 22.17 -37.09 -14.80
CA LEU A 111 23.57 -37.17 -14.44
C LEU A 111 24.42 -36.78 -15.66
N SER A 112 24.49 -35.47 -15.95
CA SER A 112 25.51 -34.94 -16.88
C SER A 112 26.89 -35.52 -16.48
N PRO A 113 27.69 -36.03 -17.42
CA PRO A 113 29.08 -36.35 -17.10
C PRO A 113 29.70 -35.08 -16.53
N LYS A 114 30.46 -35.19 -15.43
CA LYS A 114 31.30 -34.10 -14.92
C LYS A 114 32.27 -33.71 -16.04
N SER A 115 31.87 -32.76 -16.89
CA SER A 115 32.77 -32.13 -17.83
C SER A 115 33.83 -31.44 -17.00
N GLU A 116 35.09 -31.77 -17.20
CA GLU A 116 36.15 -30.85 -16.78
C GLU A 116 35.86 -29.52 -17.47
N ARG A 117 35.83 -28.43 -16.70
CA ARG A 117 35.77 -27.08 -17.27
C ARG A 117 36.98 -26.95 -18.18
N ALA A 118 36.75 -26.75 -19.47
CA ALA A 118 37.78 -26.80 -20.51
C ALA A 118 38.00 -25.44 -21.19
N TYR A 119 37.02 -24.53 -21.09
CA TYR A 119 36.99 -23.28 -21.83
C TYR A 119 36.76 -22.08 -20.92
N GLU A 120 37.26 -20.93 -21.34
CA GLU A 120 37.03 -19.64 -20.69
C GLU A 120 36.90 -18.54 -21.74
N LEU A 121 36.21 -17.45 -21.37
CA LEU A 121 36.00 -16.28 -22.20
C LEU A 121 36.96 -15.16 -21.80
N SER A 122 37.22 -14.27 -22.75
CA SER A 122 37.91 -13.00 -22.53
C SER A 122 37.19 -11.89 -23.29
N ALA A 123 37.37 -10.66 -22.81
CA ALA A 123 36.73 -9.48 -23.38
C ALA A 123 37.74 -8.37 -23.64
N VAL A 124 37.68 -7.78 -24.84
CA VAL A 124 38.47 -6.61 -25.20
C VAL A 124 37.54 -5.48 -25.64
N GLY A 125 37.53 -4.38 -24.91
CA GLY A 125 36.76 -3.18 -25.20
C GLY A 125 37.56 -2.14 -25.96
N GLN A 126 36.91 -1.42 -26.87
CA GLN A 126 37.47 -0.32 -27.63
C GLN A 126 36.40 0.72 -27.94
N VAL A 127 36.79 1.97 -28.12
CA VAL A 127 35.87 3.03 -28.55
C VAL A 127 35.77 3.06 -30.07
N GLU A 128 34.56 2.97 -30.60
CA GLU A 128 34.29 3.08 -32.02
C GLU A 128 34.46 4.52 -32.50
N ALA A 129 35.25 4.69 -33.56
CA ALA A 129 35.53 5.99 -34.15
C ALA A 129 34.26 6.62 -34.74
N GLY A 130 33.98 7.86 -34.36
CA GLY A 130 32.87 8.66 -34.91
C GLY A 130 31.53 8.52 -34.17
N THR A 131 31.32 7.45 -33.40
CA THR A 131 30.10 7.24 -32.59
C THR A 131 30.35 7.41 -31.09
N ASN A 132 31.60 7.35 -30.63
CA ASN A 132 31.96 7.30 -29.21
C ASN A 132 31.29 6.14 -28.47
N HIS A 133 30.90 5.08 -29.17
CA HIS A 133 30.35 3.87 -28.55
C HIS A 133 31.48 2.99 -28.02
N ILE A 134 31.29 2.43 -26.82
CA ILE A 134 32.21 1.43 -26.28
C ILE A 134 31.76 0.06 -26.75
N LEU A 135 32.58 -0.58 -27.59
CA LEU A 135 32.31 -1.88 -28.17
C LEU A 135 33.24 -2.94 -27.57
N TRP A 136 32.66 -4.07 -27.16
CA TRP A 136 33.36 -5.20 -26.56
C TRP A 136 33.45 -6.36 -27.54
N THR A 137 34.62 -6.95 -27.69
CA THR A 137 34.85 -8.16 -28.47
C THR A 137 35.10 -9.33 -27.55
N LEU A 138 34.21 -10.34 -27.61
CA LEU A 138 34.36 -11.58 -26.88
C LEU A 138 35.27 -12.55 -27.62
N ARG A 139 36.08 -13.29 -26.87
CA ARG A 139 36.96 -14.33 -27.39
C ARG A 139 36.91 -15.56 -26.51
N ILE A 140 37.04 -16.73 -27.11
CA ILE A 140 37.06 -18.03 -26.42
C ILE A 140 38.46 -18.63 -26.43
N GLY A 141 38.89 -19.18 -25.30
CA GLY A 141 40.16 -19.89 -25.12
C GLY A 141 39.97 -21.18 -24.34
N GLN A 142 40.94 -22.09 -24.42
CA GLN A 142 41.02 -23.23 -23.51
C GLN A 142 41.65 -22.79 -22.19
N ILE A 143 41.19 -23.33 -21.07
CA ILE A 143 41.74 -23.01 -19.76
C ILE A 143 43.25 -23.35 -19.74
N ASN A 144 44.06 -22.44 -19.21
CA ASN A 144 45.53 -22.46 -19.22
C ASN A 144 46.20 -22.27 -20.60
N SER A 145 45.44 -21.94 -21.65
CA SER A 145 45.99 -21.57 -22.97
C SER A 145 46.14 -20.06 -23.09
N GLN A 146 47.29 -19.59 -23.59
CA GLN A 146 47.49 -18.17 -23.90
C GLN A 146 46.84 -17.72 -25.22
N LYS A 147 46.03 -18.58 -25.88
CA LYS A 147 45.44 -18.31 -27.19
C LYS A 147 43.92 -18.18 -27.11
N TYR A 148 43.44 -16.98 -27.41
CA TYR A 148 42.03 -16.67 -27.54
C TYR A 148 41.63 -16.43 -28.99
N TYR A 149 40.45 -16.89 -29.37
CA TYR A 149 39.86 -16.74 -30.70
C TYR A 149 38.60 -15.89 -30.64
N VAL A 150 38.50 -14.88 -31.50
CA VAL A 150 37.35 -13.97 -31.55
C VAL A 150 36.07 -14.73 -31.91
N ILE A 151 35.03 -14.54 -31.11
CA ILE A 151 33.68 -15.00 -31.40
C ILE A 151 33.11 -14.03 -32.45
N ARG A 152 32.87 -14.53 -33.66
CA ARG A 152 32.50 -13.69 -34.81
C ARG A 152 31.03 -13.28 -34.84
N ASP A 153 30.18 -14.09 -34.22
CA ASP A 153 28.73 -13.92 -34.13
C ASP A 153 28.31 -14.45 -32.76
N ILE A 154 28.13 -13.52 -31.81
CA ILE A 154 27.81 -13.81 -30.41
C ILE A 154 26.39 -14.44 -30.31
N PRO A 155 25.34 -13.91 -30.97
CA PRO A 155 24.02 -14.54 -30.95
C PRO A 155 24.01 -16.00 -31.46
N LEU A 156 24.70 -16.28 -32.56
CA LEU A 156 24.83 -17.64 -33.08
C LEU A 156 25.59 -18.53 -32.10
N PHE A 157 26.67 -18.01 -31.52
CA PHE A 157 27.46 -18.73 -30.51
C PHE A 157 26.61 -19.14 -29.31
N LEU A 158 25.79 -18.23 -28.76
CA LEU A 158 24.90 -18.53 -27.63
C LEU A 158 23.92 -19.67 -27.95
N ARG A 159 23.31 -19.65 -29.15
CA ARG A 159 22.42 -20.74 -29.61
C ARG A 159 23.15 -22.07 -29.79
N ILE A 160 24.42 -22.04 -30.21
CA ILE A 160 25.25 -23.25 -30.36
C ILE A 160 25.53 -23.89 -29.00
N VAL A 161 25.91 -23.08 -28.00
CA VAL A 161 26.18 -23.56 -26.63
C VAL A 161 24.90 -24.13 -26.00
N GLU A 162 23.76 -23.44 -26.17
CA GLU A 162 22.45 -23.89 -25.67
C GLU A 162 22.04 -25.24 -26.28
N GLN A 163 22.20 -25.40 -27.60
CA GLN A 163 21.82 -26.60 -28.33
C GLN A 163 22.88 -27.71 -28.29
N ARG A 164 23.99 -27.50 -27.56
CA ARG A 164 25.14 -28.41 -27.43
C ARG A 164 25.71 -28.87 -28.78
N LYS A 165 25.78 -27.93 -29.73
CA LYS A 165 26.25 -28.18 -31.11
C LYS A 165 27.76 -28.04 -31.22
N SER A 166 28.31 -28.55 -32.32
CA SER A 166 29.73 -28.42 -32.62
C SER A 166 30.13 -26.96 -32.88
N TYR A 167 31.30 -26.55 -32.41
CA TYR A 167 31.85 -25.21 -32.62
C TYR A 167 33.34 -25.25 -33.00
N MET A 168 33.75 -24.37 -33.92
CA MET A 168 35.14 -24.28 -34.39
C MET A 168 35.89 -23.19 -33.63
N ILE A 169 36.85 -23.58 -32.79
CA ILE A 169 37.72 -22.67 -32.03
C ILE A 169 39.07 -22.59 -32.76
N GLY A 170 39.18 -21.64 -33.68
CA GLY A 170 40.37 -21.51 -34.54
C GLY A 170 40.53 -22.69 -35.49
N LYS A 171 41.42 -23.64 -35.16
CA LYS A 171 41.60 -24.91 -35.89
C LYS A 171 41.14 -26.14 -35.11
N ILE A 172 40.67 -25.94 -33.87
CA ILE A 172 40.18 -27.00 -32.99
C ILE A 172 38.69 -27.16 -33.25
N TYR A 173 38.25 -28.38 -33.52
CA TYR A 173 36.84 -28.72 -33.70
C TYR A 173 36.32 -29.32 -32.40
N GLU A 174 35.43 -28.60 -31.72
CA GLU A 174 34.71 -29.10 -30.54
C GLU A 174 33.42 -29.77 -31.01
N GLU A 175 33.24 -31.04 -30.69
CA GLU A 175 32.11 -31.84 -31.18
C GLU A 175 30.81 -31.47 -30.47
N SER A 176 30.88 -31.09 -29.19
CA SER A 176 29.73 -30.65 -28.41
C SER A 176 30.12 -29.61 -27.36
N LEU A 177 29.95 -28.33 -27.72
CA LEU A 177 30.22 -27.23 -26.80
C LEU A 177 29.00 -27.03 -25.88
N SER A 178 29.18 -27.29 -24.58
CA SER A 178 28.11 -27.22 -23.58
C SER A 178 28.33 -26.07 -22.59
N TRP A 179 27.28 -25.72 -21.85
CA TRP A 179 27.32 -24.65 -20.85
C TRP A 179 28.31 -24.96 -19.72
N GLU A 180 28.31 -26.21 -19.28
CA GLU A 180 29.09 -26.72 -18.17
C GLU A 180 30.58 -26.83 -18.50
N ALA A 181 30.96 -26.70 -19.77
CA ALA A 181 32.34 -26.73 -20.24
C ALA A 181 33.11 -25.42 -19.97
N PHE A 182 32.41 -24.34 -19.59
CA PHE A 182 33.00 -23.03 -19.30
C PHE A 182 33.37 -22.87 -17.82
N ASP A 183 34.31 -21.98 -17.51
CA ASP A 183 34.54 -21.51 -16.14
C ASP A 183 33.37 -20.67 -15.61
N GLU A 184 33.36 -20.42 -14.30
CA GLU A 184 32.22 -19.82 -13.60
C GLU A 184 31.91 -18.41 -14.07
N ALA A 185 32.93 -17.56 -14.22
CA ALA A 185 32.76 -16.19 -14.70
C ALA A 185 32.19 -16.16 -16.13
N SER A 186 32.67 -17.04 -17.02
CA SER A 186 32.11 -17.17 -18.36
C SER A 186 30.66 -17.65 -18.36
N GLN A 187 30.29 -18.58 -17.48
CA GLN A 187 28.91 -19.05 -17.36
C GLN A 187 27.96 -17.93 -16.91
N GLU A 188 28.38 -17.08 -15.97
CA GLU A 188 27.61 -15.92 -15.52
C GLU A 188 27.38 -14.93 -16.67
N LEU A 189 28.43 -14.58 -17.41
CA LEU A 189 28.32 -13.70 -18.57
C LEU A 189 27.41 -14.29 -19.66
N LEU A 190 27.58 -15.57 -20.01
CA LEU A 190 26.74 -16.22 -21.01
C LEU A 190 25.27 -16.22 -20.56
N THR A 191 25.00 -16.43 -19.27
CA THR A 191 23.62 -16.43 -18.72
C THR A 191 22.98 -15.07 -18.93
N PHE A 192 23.73 -14.02 -18.59
CA PHE A 192 23.28 -12.64 -18.78
C PHE A 192 22.99 -12.34 -20.26
N LEU A 193 23.91 -12.68 -21.17
CA LEU A 193 23.73 -12.45 -22.61
C LEU A 193 22.56 -13.26 -23.20
N ARG A 194 22.30 -14.46 -22.68
CA ARG A 194 21.12 -15.26 -23.07
C ARG A 194 19.82 -14.57 -22.67
N GLY A 195 19.76 -14.04 -21.45
CA GLY A 195 18.59 -13.27 -20.98
C GLY A 195 18.26 -12.10 -21.92
N LEU A 196 19.27 -11.38 -22.40
CA LEU A 196 19.10 -10.29 -23.36
C LEU A 196 18.50 -10.75 -24.72
N MET A 197 18.67 -12.02 -25.10
CA MET A 197 18.10 -12.59 -26.33
C MET A 197 16.67 -13.14 -26.16
N GLU A 198 16.32 -13.65 -24.98
CA GLU A 198 15.04 -14.32 -24.73
C GLU A 198 13.87 -13.34 -24.52
N GLU A 199 14.13 -12.15 -23.96
CA GLU A 199 13.10 -11.17 -23.59
C GLU A 199 12.54 -10.33 -24.76
N GLY A 200 12.80 -10.71 -26.01
CA GLY A 200 12.28 -10.00 -27.19
C GLY A 200 12.89 -8.60 -27.40
N GLN A 201 13.99 -8.28 -26.72
CA GLN A 201 14.76 -7.06 -26.95
C GLN A 201 15.40 -7.09 -28.36
N ALA A 202 15.45 -5.96 -29.06
CA ALA A 202 16.01 -5.87 -30.40
C ALA A 202 17.49 -6.31 -30.38
N PRO A 203 17.86 -7.46 -31.00
CA PRO A 203 19.23 -7.98 -30.91
C PRO A 203 20.28 -7.00 -31.44
N ASP A 204 19.90 -6.20 -32.43
CA ASP A 204 20.76 -5.15 -33.02
C ASP A 204 21.10 -4.02 -32.04
N LEU A 205 20.40 -3.90 -30.91
CA LEU A 205 20.72 -2.94 -29.85
C LEU A 205 22.02 -3.33 -29.14
N PHE A 206 22.18 -4.61 -28.81
CA PHE A 206 23.34 -5.11 -28.05
C PHE A 206 24.42 -5.69 -28.94
N PHE A 207 24.05 -6.28 -30.08
CA PHE A 207 24.94 -7.06 -30.93
C PHE A 207 25.27 -6.28 -32.21
N GLN A 208 26.23 -5.36 -32.11
CA GLN A 208 26.66 -4.49 -33.20
C GLN A 208 27.50 -5.25 -34.24
N ASN A 209 27.55 -4.72 -35.46
CA ASN A 209 28.35 -5.25 -36.58
C ASN A 209 28.05 -6.73 -36.87
N GLN A 210 26.77 -7.05 -37.12
CA GLN A 210 26.29 -8.43 -37.38
C GLN A 210 26.58 -9.38 -36.20
N GLY A 211 26.51 -8.86 -34.97
CA GLY A 211 26.75 -9.61 -33.73
C GLY A 211 28.20 -9.95 -33.44
N ARG A 212 29.15 -9.30 -34.11
CA ARG A 212 30.58 -9.44 -33.81
C ARG A 212 31.01 -8.69 -32.55
N HIS A 213 30.36 -7.57 -32.26
CA HIS A 213 30.68 -6.72 -31.12
C HIS A 213 29.48 -6.60 -30.19
N LEU A 214 29.77 -6.53 -28.91
CA LEU A 214 28.79 -6.30 -27.85
C LEU A 214 28.83 -4.81 -27.46
N PHE A 215 27.67 -4.17 -27.51
CA PHE A 215 27.43 -2.83 -27.01
C PHE A 215 26.44 -2.92 -25.86
N PHE A 216 26.73 -2.23 -24.76
CA PHE A 216 25.77 -2.10 -23.68
C PHE A 216 25.13 -0.72 -23.75
N PRO A 217 23.80 -0.63 -23.92
CA PRO A 217 23.06 0.60 -23.64
C PRO A 217 23.34 1.07 -22.21
N LEU A 218 23.16 2.37 -21.95
CA LEU A 218 23.48 2.98 -20.65
C LEU A 218 22.92 2.19 -19.46
N THR A 219 21.67 1.73 -19.56
CA THR A 219 20.97 0.96 -18.52
C THR A 219 21.68 -0.35 -18.14
N PHE A 220 22.39 -0.98 -19.07
CA PHE A 220 23.10 -2.24 -18.87
C PHE A 220 24.62 -2.07 -18.82
N PHE A 221 25.12 -0.84 -18.93
CA PHE A 221 26.55 -0.58 -19.11
C PHE A 221 27.37 -1.02 -17.91
N GLU A 222 27.03 -0.57 -16.71
CA GLU A 222 27.76 -0.95 -15.49
C GLU A 222 27.69 -2.47 -15.23
N GLN A 223 26.48 -3.04 -15.20
CA GLN A 223 26.28 -4.47 -14.95
C GLN A 223 27.00 -5.33 -15.99
N GLY A 224 26.84 -4.99 -17.27
CA GLY A 224 27.46 -5.73 -18.37
C GLY A 224 28.98 -5.68 -18.30
N VAL A 225 29.57 -4.51 -18.04
CA VAL A 225 31.03 -4.38 -17.95
C VAL A 225 31.59 -5.01 -16.68
N ASN A 226 30.88 -4.95 -15.55
CA ASN A 226 31.27 -5.70 -14.33
C ASN A 226 31.36 -7.20 -14.60
N LEU A 227 30.41 -7.79 -15.34
CA LEU A 227 30.47 -9.19 -15.77
C LEU A 227 31.62 -9.46 -16.75
N LEU A 228 31.99 -8.50 -17.60
CA LEU A 228 33.18 -8.66 -18.45
C LEU A 228 34.48 -8.62 -17.63
N MET A 229 34.54 -7.84 -16.55
CA MET A 229 35.71 -7.73 -15.67
C MET A 229 35.95 -8.96 -14.79
N THR A 230 34.96 -9.83 -14.59
CA THR A 230 35.16 -11.09 -13.88
C THR A 230 35.87 -12.15 -14.73
N LEU A 231 35.94 -11.95 -16.05
CA LEU A 231 36.62 -12.87 -16.96
C LEU A 231 38.14 -12.90 -16.70
N PRO A 232 38.82 -14.05 -16.90
CA PRO A 232 40.26 -14.19 -16.70
C PRO A 232 41.12 -13.16 -17.45
N HIS A 233 40.65 -12.71 -18.62
CA HIS A 233 41.30 -11.65 -19.38
C HIS A 233 40.28 -10.60 -19.83
N PHE A 234 40.30 -9.47 -19.13
CA PHE A 234 39.56 -8.27 -19.46
C PHE A 234 40.52 -7.14 -19.82
N GLN A 235 40.27 -6.44 -20.92
CA GLN A 235 41.06 -5.28 -21.31
C GLN A 235 40.17 -4.23 -21.96
N PHE A 236 40.28 -2.99 -21.55
CA PHE A 236 39.67 -1.85 -22.22
C PHE A 236 40.77 -0.97 -22.81
N ASP A 237 40.83 -0.88 -24.13
CA ASP A 237 41.79 -0.06 -24.85
C ASP A 237 41.14 1.28 -25.19
N HIS A 238 41.70 2.36 -24.64
CA HIS A 238 41.24 3.71 -24.93
C HIS A 238 42.41 4.67 -25.11
N GLN A 239 42.44 5.32 -26.28
CA GLN A 239 43.54 6.18 -26.72
C GLN A 239 44.88 5.42 -26.72
N VAL A 240 45.80 5.75 -25.81
CA VAL A 240 47.15 5.19 -25.73
C VAL A 240 47.31 4.25 -24.54
N ASP A 241 46.25 4.10 -23.74
CA ASP A 241 46.25 3.38 -22.47
C ASP A 241 45.36 2.13 -22.55
N SER A 242 45.75 1.09 -21.81
CA SER A 242 44.99 -0.16 -21.67
C SER A 242 44.65 -0.38 -20.20
N TYR A 243 43.36 -0.59 -19.91
CA TYR A 243 42.83 -0.72 -18.55
C TYR A 243 42.38 -2.16 -18.30
N GLN A 244 42.88 -2.77 -17.22
CA GLN A 244 42.48 -4.12 -16.78
C GLN A 244 41.33 -4.08 -15.78
N THR A 245 40.97 -2.90 -15.29
CA THR A 245 39.88 -2.68 -14.34
C THR A 245 39.28 -1.31 -14.58
N LEU A 246 37.96 -1.24 -14.48
CA LEU A 246 37.18 0.00 -14.55
C LEU A 246 36.46 0.20 -13.23
N LEU A 247 36.50 1.43 -12.71
CA LEU A 247 35.84 1.81 -11.47
C LEU A 247 34.63 2.68 -11.79
N PHE A 248 33.45 2.21 -11.40
CA PHE A 248 32.18 2.91 -11.60
C PHE A 248 31.83 3.71 -10.34
N GLN A 249 31.42 4.95 -10.54
CA GLN A 249 30.92 5.81 -9.47
C GLN A 249 30.04 6.92 -10.04
N ASP A 250 29.23 7.54 -9.20
CA ASP A 250 28.49 8.73 -9.57
C ASP A 250 29.43 9.96 -9.60
N MET A 251 29.07 10.95 -10.42
CA MET A 251 29.83 12.17 -10.53
C MET A 251 29.70 13.02 -9.26
N HIS A 252 30.84 13.34 -8.65
CA HIS A 252 30.95 14.17 -7.44
C HIS A 252 32.14 15.12 -7.53
N ALA A 253 32.18 16.15 -6.67
CA ALA A 253 33.24 17.16 -6.64
C ALA A 253 34.65 16.56 -6.48
N ASP A 254 34.77 15.53 -5.64
CA ASP A 254 36.04 14.87 -5.28
C ASP A 254 36.68 14.11 -6.46
N ALA A 255 35.94 13.94 -7.56
CA ALA A 255 36.47 13.40 -8.81
C ALA A 255 37.61 14.26 -9.39
N ASN A 256 37.70 15.54 -8.99
CA ASN A 256 38.73 16.49 -9.45
C ASN A 256 38.81 16.61 -10.99
N LEU A 257 37.69 16.37 -11.68
CA LEU A 257 37.62 16.51 -13.15
C LEU A 257 37.39 17.96 -13.58
N PHE A 258 36.69 18.73 -12.74
CA PHE A 258 36.40 20.14 -12.95
C PHE A 258 36.75 20.93 -11.70
N ALA A 259 37.24 22.15 -11.88
CA ALA A 259 37.36 23.12 -10.80
C ALA A 259 36.91 24.51 -11.28
N PHE A 260 36.17 25.19 -10.41
CA PHE A 260 35.51 26.45 -10.65
C PHE A 260 36.05 27.47 -9.64
N THR A 261 36.82 28.45 -10.11
CA THR A 261 37.41 29.47 -9.24
C THR A 261 36.78 30.82 -9.54
N VAL A 262 36.09 31.39 -8.57
CA VAL A 262 35.50 32.73 -8.68
C VAL A 262 36.42 33.75 -8.03
N THR A 263 36.74 34.81 -8.76
CA THR A 263 37.50 35.97 -8.27
C THR A 263 36.60 37.21 -8.29
N GLU A 264 36.60 37.97 -7.21
CA GLU A 264 35.88 39.25 -7.10
C GLU A 264 36.78 40.40 -7.56
N TYR A 265 36.25 41.25 -8.43
CA TYR A 265 36.83 42.53 -8.82
C TYR A 265 35.92 43.68 -8.38
N SER A 266 36.33 44.94 -8.59
CA SER A 266 35.58 46.12 -8.11
C SER A 266 34.14 46.20 -8.60
N ASP A 267 33.88 45.75 -9.83
CA ASP A 267 32.59 45.94 -10.50
C ASP A 267 31.97 44.63 -11.01
N TYR A 268 32.68 43.50 -10.95
CA TYR A 268 32.24 42.22 -11.51
C TYR A 268 32.90 41.01 -10.84
N PHE A 269 32.31 39.83 -11.03
CA PHE A 269 32.89 38.54 -10.68
C PHE A 269 33.37 37.83 -11.94
N GLU A 270 34.52 37.15 -11.85
CA GLU A 270 35.02 36.29 -12.93
C GLU A 270 35.15 34.85 -12.42
N MET A 271 34.57 33.90 -13.15
CA MET A 271 34.73 32.48 -12.87
C MET A 271 35.65 31.84 -13.91
N GLU A 272 36.79 31.34 -13.45
CA GLU A 272 37.65 30.44 -14.21
C GLU A 272 37.12 29.00 -14.09
N ILE A 273 36.88 28.36 -15.23
CA ILE A 273 36.51 26.96 -15.32
C ILE A 273 37.70 26.17 -15.87
N SER A 274 38.20 25.24 -15.07
CA SER A 274 39.28 24.33 -15.42
C SER A 274 38.76 22.91 -15.56
N GLU A 275 39.21 22.23 -16.61
CA GLU A 275 38.86 20.83 -16.90
C GLU A 275 40.15 19.99 -16.94
N SER A 276 40.12 18.85 -16.27
CA SER A 276 41.22 17.89 -16.29
C SER A 276 41.50 17.41 -17.73
N PRO A 277 42.76 17.29 -18.15
CA PRO A 277 43.08 16.86 -19.51
C PRO A 277 42.61 15.43 -19.75
N ARG A 278 42.17 15.15 -20.99
CA ARG A 278 41.71 13.82 -21.45
C ARG A 278 40.48 13.28 -20.70
N VAL A 279 39.58 14.14 -20.25
CA VAL A 279 38.22 13.73 -19.87
C VAL A 279 37.43 13.39 -21.13
N ASN A 280 36.94 12.16 -21.23
CA ASN A 280 36.18 11.68 -22.38
C ASN A 280 34.70 11.63 -22.06
N VAL A 281 33.86 11.95 -23.05
CA VAL A 281 32.41 11.99 -22.91
C VAL A 281 31.80 10.88 -23.77
N PHE A 282 31.03 9.99 -23.13
CA PHE A 282 30.31 8.89 -23.77
C PHE A 282 28.80 9.03 -23.53
N TYR A 283 28.01 8.21 -24.24
CA TYR A 283 26.56 8.14 -24.06
C TYR A 283 25.85 9.51 -24.06
N GLN A 284 26.17 10.34 -25.06
CA GLN A 284 25.59 11.68 -25.23
C GLN A 284 25.76 12.64 -24.03
N GLY A 285 26.77 12.42 -23.18
CA GLY A 285 27.01 13.26 -22.00
C GLY A 285 26.72 12.57 -20.66
N ALA A 286 26.06 11.40 -20.68
CA ALA A 286 25.68 10.70 -19.46
C ALA A 286 26.86 10.03 -18.72
N VAL A 287 27.97 9.78 -19.43
CA VAL A 287 29.13 9.10 -18.86
C VAL A 287 30.41 9.89 -19.14
N LEU A 288 31.18 10.17 -18.10
CA LEU A 288 32.55 10.66 -18.22
C LEU A 288 33.55 9.54 -17.94
N PHE A 289 34.68 9.57 -18.65
CA PHE A 289 35.78 8.63 -18.45
C PHE A 289 37.11 9.34 -18.29
N HIS A 290 37.83 9.00 -17.22
CA HIS A 290 39.17 9.49 -16.93
C HIS A 290 40.01 8.42 -16.20
N LYS A 291 41.16 8.04 -16.77
CA LYS A 291 42.15 7.13 -16.15
C LYS A 291 41.56 5.85 -15.54
N GLY A 292 40.67 5.17 -16.26
CA GLY A 292 40.05 3.92 -15.80
C GLY A 292 38.86 4.11 -14.86
N GLN A 293 38.49 5.36 -14.54
CA GLN A 293 37.29 5.67 -13.78
C GLN A 293 36.17 6.10 -14.73
N VAL A 294 34.97 5.60 -14.45
CA VAL A 294 33.72 5.84 -15.16
C VAL A 294 32.79 6.59 -14.20
N TYR A 295 32.30 7.75 -14.63
CA TYR A 295 31.44 8.62 -13.83
C TYR A 295 30.07 8.75 -14.49
N PHE A 296 29.01 8.44 -13.75
CA PHE A 296 27.63 8.65 -14.20
C PHE A 296 27.13 10.05 -13.82
N LEU A 297 26.49 10.73 -14.77
CA LEU A 297 25.97 12.08 -14.58
C LEU A 297 24.44 12.06 -14.44
N THR A 298 23.95 12.89 -13.52
CA THR A 298 22.52 13.21 -13.42
C THR A 298 22.07 14.11 -14.57
N ASP A 299 20.75 14.22 -14.79
CA ASP A 299 20.18 15.11 -15.81
C ASP A 299 20.62 16.57 -15.65
N GLN A 300 20.73 17.05 -14.41
CA GLN A 300 21.18 18.40 -14.11
C GLN A 300 22.67 18.60 -14.45
N GLN A 301 23.51 17.63 -14.08
CA GLN A 301 24.94 17.61 -14.42
C GLN A 301 25.16 17.54 -15.95
N MET A 302 24.35 16.76 -16.67
CA MET A 302 24.42 16.67 -18.14
C MET A 302 24.10 18.01 -18.82
N ARG A 303 23.05 18.70 -18.36
CA ARG A 303 22.70 20.04 -18.87
C ARG A 303 23.84 21.03 -18.61
N LEU A 304 24.39 21.02 -17.41
CA LEU A 304 25.51 21.88 -17.04
C LEU A 304 26.76 21.59 -17.88
N LEU A 305 27.12 20.31 -18.06
CA LEU A 305 28.25 19.89 -18.88
C LEU A 305 28.11 20.37 -20.33
N LYS A 306 26.90 20.29 -20.89
CA LYS A 306 26.63 20.78 -22.25
C LYS A 306 26.91 22.27 -22.39
N GLU A 307 26.43 23.09 -21.45
CA GLU A 307 26.67 24.54 -21.45
C GLU A 307 28.17 24.84 -21.24
N ILE A 308 28.83 24.17 -20.30
CA ILE A 308 30.29 24.32 -20.09
C ILE A 308 31.06 23.97 -21.37
N LYS A 309 30.70 22.89 -22.07
CA LYS A 309 31.38 22.47 -23.31
C LYS A 309 31.17 23.44 -24.48
N ALA A 310 30.08 24.20 -24.49
CA ALA A 310 29.80 25.21 -25.51
C ALA A 310 30.62 26.51 -25.35
N LEU A 311 31.22 26.75 -24.19
CA LEU A 311 31.99 27.96 -23.93
C LEU A 311 33.28 28.04 -24.76
N PRO A 312 33.65 29.26 -25.22
CA PRO A 312 34.90 29.49 -25.94
C PRO A 312 36.12 29.24 -25.05
N LEU A 313 37.19 28.73 -25.65
CA LEU A 313 38.48 28.55 -25.00
C LEU A 313 39.36 29.79 -25.20
N ASP A 314 40.10 30.18 -24.17
CA ASP A 314 41.15 31.19 -24.26
C ASP A 314 42.43 30.64 -24.91
N GLN A 315 43.46 31.50 -25.02
CA GLN A 315 44.76 31.14 -25.61
C GLN A 315 45.54 30.08 -24.81
N HIS A 316 45.14 29.82 -23.57
CA HIS A 316 45.72 28.85 -22.66
C HIS A 316 44.84 27.60 -22.46
N GLY A 317 43.72 27.49 -23.18
CA GLY A 317 42.78 26.36 -23.08
C GLY A 317 41.86 26.39 -21.87
N LYS A 318 41.71 27.55 -21.21
CA LYS A 318 40.80 27.79 -20.08
C LYS A 318 39.51 28.46 -20.55
N LYS A 319 38.46 28.37 -19.73
CA LYS A 319 37.17 29.01 -19.96
C LYS A 319 36.91 30.03 -18.86
N TYR A 320 36.38 31.19 -19.24
CA TYR A 320 36.04 32.25 -18.30
C TYR A 320 34.61 32.73 -18.51
N LEU A 321 33.94 33.04 -17.41
CA LEU A 321 32.64 33.69 -17.38
C LEU A 321 32.73 34.94 -16.50
N GLN A 322 32.10 36.02 -16.94
CA GLN A 322 32.06 37.28 -16.20
C GLN A 322 30.62 37.62 -15.86
N PHE A 323 30.40 38.05 -14.61
CA PHE A 323 29.09 38.34 -14.04
C PHE A 323 29.10 39.73 -13.43
N ASP A 324 28.04 40.51 -13.66
CA ASP A 324 27.90 41.81 -13.03
C ASP A 324 27.71 41.64 -11.50
N SER A 325 28.06 42.68 -10.72
CA SER A 325 27.85 42.65 -9.27
C SER A 325 26.37 42.44 -8.88
N SER A 326 25.43 42.85 -9.73
CA SER A 326 23.99 42.61 -9.56
C SER A 326 23.57 41.14 -9.71
N ASP A 327 24.39 40.30 -10.35
CA ASP A 327 24.15 38.86 -10.47
C ASP A 327 24.66 38.06 -9.26
N ARG A 328 25.14 38.72 -8.18
CA ARG A 328 25.76 38.06 -7.00
C ARG A 328 24.97 36.87 -6.49
N ASP A 329 23.69 37.08 -6.17
CA ASP A 329 22.87 36.06 -5.51
C ASP A 329 22.51 34.91 -6.46
N LYS A 330 22.31 35.22 -7.74
CA LYS A 330 22.13 34.23 -8.80
C LYS A 330 23.40 33.42 -9.04
N LEU A 331 24.57 34.05 -9.01
CA LEU A 331 25.86 33.37 -9.13
C LEU A 331 26.06 32.43 -7.94
N ALA A 332 25.87 32.91 -6.71
CA ALA A 332 25.99 32.13 -5.49
C ALA A 332 25.09 30.87 -5.50
N SER A 333 23.81 31.01 -5.88
CA SER A 333 22.91 29.86 -5.99
C SER A 333 23.39 28.86 -7.06
N CYS A 334 23.87 29.35 -8.20
CA CYS A 334 24.42 28.49 -9.25
C CYS A 334 25.69 27.75 -8.83
N LEU A 335 26.52 28.33 -7.96
CA LEU A 335 27.75 27.70 -7.48
C LEU A 335 27.50 26.37 -6.78
N THR A 336 26.34 26.18 -6.14
CA THR A 336 25.96 24.89 -5.56
C THR A 336 25.86 23.80 -6.64
N LEU A 337 25.36 24.13 -7.84
CA LEU A 337 25.25 23.22 -8.98
C LEU A 337 26.61 22.89 -9.57
N PHE A 338 27.49 23.89 -9.68
CA PHE A 338 28.89 23.68 -10.08
C PHE A 338 29.62 22.78 -9.06
N GLY A 339 29.30 22.91 -7.77
CA GLY A 339 29.81 22.07 -6.69
C GLY A 339 29.46 20.59 -6.84
N GLN A 340 28.36 20.25 -7.53
CA GLN A 340 28.04 18.85 -7.84
C GLN A 340 28.93 18.26 -8.93
N MET A 341 29.57 19.11 -9.75
CA MET A 341 30.45 18.70 -10.86
C MET A 341 31.94 18.77 -10.52
N GLY A 342 32.34 19.58 -9.54
CA GLY A 342 33.74 19.85 -9.29
C GLY A 342 33.97 20.74 -8.08
N ILE A 343 35.23 20.98 -7.76
CA ILE A 343 35.60 21.83 -6.62
C ILE A 343 35.28 23.28 -6.96
N VAL A 344 34.54 23.94 -6.07
CA VAL A 344 34.22 25.38 -6.17
C VAL A 344 35.02 26.15 -5.14
N SER A 345 35.77 27.15 -5.59
CA SER A 345 36.45 28.12 -4.75
C SER A 345 35.84 29.49 -5.01
N ALA A 346 35.17 30.06 -4.00
CA ALA A 346 34.47 31.33 -4.12
C ALA A 346 34.78 32.28 -2.95
N PRO A 347 34.72 33.61 -3.16
CA PRO A 347 34.86 34.61 -2.09
C PRO A 347 33.76 34.49 -1.02
N GLU A 348 34.02 35.00 0.19
CA GLU A 348 33.04 34.98 1.30
C GLU A 348 31.70 35.66 0.92
N ARG A 349 31.75 36.66 0.03
CA ARG A 349 30.56 37.39 -0.43
C ARG A 349 29.55 36.55 -1.22
N LEU A 350 29.97 35.40 -1.73
CA LEU A 350 29.11 34.43 -2.43
C LEU A 350 28.67 33.26 -1.53
N GLN A 351 29.02 33.28 -0.24
CA GLN A 351 28.46 32.32 0.71
C GLN A 351 26.99 32.64 0.95
N ILE A 352 26.12 31.65 0.71
CA ILE A 352 24.69 31.80 0.95
C ILE A 352 24.42 31.71 2.45
N LYS A 353 23.75 32.72 3.01
CA LYS A 353 23.16 32.65 4.34
C LYS A 353 21.64 32.73 4.24
N THR A 354 20.97 31.86 4.98
CA THR A 354 19.51 31.86 5.10
C THR A 354 19.07 32.83 6.20
N PHE A 355 17.78 33.19 6.20
CA PHE A 355 17.16 34.13 7.13
C PHE A 355 15.81 33.60 7.63
N ALA A 356 15.37 34.11 8.77
CA ALA A 356 14.01 33.93 9.25
C ALA A 356 13.18 35.18 8.88
N PRO A 357 12.14 35.07 8.05
CA PRO A 357 11.28 36.21 7.75
C PRO A 357 10.31 36.49 8.89
N SER A 358 10.01 37.76 9.12
CA SER A 358 8.93 38.22 9.99
C SER A 358 8.02 39.17 9.23
N PHE A 359 6.72 39.06 9.47
CA PHE A 359 5.66 39.78 8.77
C PHE A 359 4.80 40.54 9.77
N TYR A 360 4.73 41.86 9.62
CA TYR A 360 3.84 42.71 10.41
C TYR A 360 2.71 43.25 9.52
N PHE A 361 1.47 42.93 9.88
CA PHE A 361 0.29 43.42 9.18
C PHE A 361 -0.43 44.49 10.00
N ASP A 362 -0.71 45.63 9.38
CA ASP A 362 -1.45 46.73 10.00
C ASP A 362 -2.59 47.21 9.11
N ARG A 363 -3.64 47.76 9.72
CA ARG A 363 -4.77 48.40 9.04
C ARG A 363 -4.63 49.92 9.12
N GLU A 364 -4.48 50.53 7.96
CA GLU A 364 -4.37 51.98 7.79
C GLU A 364 -5.73 52.68 7.98
N GLU A 365 -5.70 54.01 8.20
CA GLU A 365 -6.91 54.83 8.40
C GLU A 365 -7.87 54.80 7.20
N ASP A 366 -7.34 54.58 5.98
CA ASP A 366 -8.12 54.45 4.75
C ASP A 366 -8.60 53.01 4.48
N ASN A 367 -8.46 52.11 5.47
CA ASN A 367 -8.77 50.68 5.42
C ASN A 367 -7.86 49.82 4.54
N ARG A 368 -6.79 50.37 3.95
CA ARG A 368 -5.77 49.51 3.31
C ARG A 368 -5.05 48.69 4.37
N ILE A 369 -4.53 47.55 3.94
CA ILE A 369 -3.70 46.70 4.80
C ILE A 369 -2.27 46.89 4.35
N ARG A 370 -1.41 47.27 5.30
CA ARG A 370 0.03 47.39 5.13
C ARG A 370 0.69 46.10 5.58
N LEU A 371 1.67 45.63 4.81
CA LEU A 371 2.57 44.55 5.16
C LEU A 371 3.99 45.11 5.26
N GLU A 372 4.64 44.87 6.38
CA GLU A 372 6.07 45.10 6.60
C GLU A 372 6.77 43.75 6.77
N ILE A 373 7.83 43.55 6.01
CA ILE A 373 8.63 42.33 5.98
C ILE A 373 10.00 42.68 6.56
N GLN A 374 10.57 41.75 7.32
CA GLN A 374 11.93 41.86 7.80
C GLN A 374 12.60 40.48 7.73
N PHE A 375 13.86 40.45 7.29
CA PHE A 375 14.67 39.24 7.22
C PHE A 375 15.69 39.26 8.36
N ASP A 376 15.64 38.24 9.23
CA ASP A 376 16.55 38.09 10.36
C ASP A 376 17.63 37.03 10.06
N TYR A 377 18.89 37.45 10.00
CA TYR A 377 20.06 36.60 9.82
C TYR A 377 20.75 36.24 11.15
N GLY A 378 20.17 36.63 12.28
CA GLY A 378 20.68 36.44 13.64
C GLY A 378 21.61 37.55 14.11
N ASP A 379 22.60 37.93 13.31
CA ASP A 379 23.52 39.05 13.60
C ASP A 379 23.09 40.37 12.95
N ARG A 380 22.15 40.33 12.01
CA ARG A 380 21.66 41.46 11.24
C ARG A 380 20.18 41.28 10.89
N GLN A 381 19.49 42.41 10.80
CA GLN A 381 18.11 42.47 10.34
C GLN A 381 18.04 43.37 9.11
N VAL A 382 17.33 42.92 8.08
CA VAL A 382 17.18 43.61 6.81
C VAL A 382 15.71 43.94 6.60
N SER A 383 15.42 45.21 6.35
CA SER A 383 14.06 45.74 6.21
C SER A 383 13.86 46.54 4.91
N SER A 384 14.87 46.59 4.04
CA SER A 384 14.80 47.27 2.74
C SER A 384 15.67 46.59 1.68
N ARG A 385 15.37 46.84 0.41
CA ARG A 385 16.16 46.34 -0.72
C ARG A 385 17.61 46.85 -0.70
N GLN A 386 17.83 48.09 -0.27
CA GLN A 386 19.18 48.66 -0.19
C GLN A 386 20.03 47.90 0.84
N GLU A 387 19.48 47.63 2.03
CA GLU A 387 20.16 46.86 3.07
C GLU A 387 20.47 45.43 2.61
N LEU A 388 19.60 44.83 1.79
CA LEU A 388 19.78 43.50 1.21
C LEU A 388 20.93 43.47 0.18
N GLU A 389 21.04 44.49 -0.67
CA GLU A 389 22.11 44.62 -1.66
C GLU A 389 23.48 44.84 -0.99
N GLU A 390 23.52 45.62 0.10
CA GLU A 390 24.74 45.94 0.86
C GLU A 390 25.27 44.79 1.75
N LEU A 391 24.63 43.61 1.73
CA LEU A 391 25.06 42.45 2.52
C LEU A 391 26.47 41.97 2.13
N PRO A 392 27.30 41.58 3.12
CA PRO A 392 28.66 41.07 2.89
C PRO A 392 28.69 39.60 2.48
N PHE A 393 27.52 38.99 2.28
CA PHE A 393 27.30 37.62 1.86
C PHE A 393 26.12 37.57 0.90
N SER A 394 25.86 36.41 0.30
CA SER A 394 24.72 36.20 -0.58
C SER A 394 23.51 35.74 0.22
N SER A 395 22.35 36.28 -0.09
CA SER A 395 21.10 35.86 0.54
C SER A 395 20.54 34.60 -0.14
N ASP A 396 19.70 33.86 0.60
CA ASP A 396 18.96 32.71 0.10
C ASP A 396 17.88 33.14 -0.89
N ALA A 397 18.28 33.26 -2.17
CA ALA A 397 17.44 33.74 -3.26
C ALA A 397 16.16 32.89 -3.46
N ASP A 398 16.21 31.58 -3.19
CA ASP A 398 15.05 30.70 -3.32
C ASP A 398 14.01 31.01 -2.24
N LEU A 399 14.45 31.28 -1.00
CA LEU A 399 13.57 31.69 0.08
C LEU A 399 13.01 33.10 -0.15
N GLU A 400 13.83 34.04 -0.64
CA GLU A 400 13.37 35.38 -1.03
C GLU A 400 12.27 35.33 -2.08
N GLU A 401 12.49 34.60 -3.17
CA GLU A 401 11.51 34.46 -4.25
C GLU A 401 10.20 33.89 -3.72
N ARG A 402 10.27 32.87 -2.85
CA ARG A 402 9.08 32.29 -2.21
C ARG A 402 8.33 33.30 -1.34
N VAL A 403 9.04 34.08 -0.52
CA VAL A 403 8.44 35.10 0.34
C VAL A 403 7.72 36.15 -0.50
N PHE A 404 8.38 36.72 -1.49
CA PHE A 404 7.79 37.75 -2.35
C PHE A 404 6.66 37.21 -3.23
N GLN A 405 6.74 35.95 -3.68
CA GLN A 405 5.67 35.31 -4.44
C GLN A 405 4.40 35.12 -3.61
N VAL A 406 4.54 34.81 -2.32
CA VAL A 406 3.40 34.74 -1.39
C VAL A 406 2.79 36.13 -1.17
N CYS A 407 3.62 37.17 -1.07
CA CYS A 407 3.14 38.56 -0.99
C CYS A 407 2.29 38.93 -2.22
N LEU A 408 2.78 38.66 -3.43
CA LEU A 408 2.05 38.90 -4.68
C LEU A 408 0.71 38.15 -4.73
N THR A 409 0.71 36.88 -4.32
CA THR A 409 -0.50 36.04 -4.31
C THR A 409 -1.54 36.53 -3.30
N ALA A 410 -1.09 37.10 -2.18
CA ALA A 410 -1.94 37.74 -1.18
C ALA A 410 -2.43 39.15 -1.59
N GLY A 411 -2.00 39.65 -2.74
CA GLY A 411 -2.40 40.95 -3.31
C GLY A 411 -1.56 42.13 -2.82
N PHE A 412 -0.37 41.88 -2.27
CA PHE A 412 0.64 42.89 -1.96
C PHE A 412 1.65 43.02 -3.12
N GLU A 413 2.51 44.03 -3.03
CA GLU A 413 3.64 44.19 -3.94
C GLU A 413 4.84 43.37 -3.44
N ALA A 414 5.76 43.00 -4.34
CA ALA A 414 6.98 42.27 -4.00
C ALA A 414 8.03 43.23 -3.41
N ASP A 415 7.76 43.78 -2.23
CA ASP A 415 8.68 44.70 -1.55
C ASP A 415 8.61 44.56 -0.03
N PHE A 416 9.65 45.03 0.67
CA PHE A 416 9.74 44.93 2.13
C PHE A 416 8.65 45.73 2.85
N GLN A 417 8.12 46.77 2.22
CA GLN A 417 6.96 47.49 2.70
C GLN A 417 5.96 47.63 1.54
N SER A 418 4.75 47.12 1.74
CA SER A 418 3.75 47.07 0.68
C SER A 418 2.33 47.26 1.22
N TRP A 419 1.40 47.57 0.31
CA TRP A 419 0.00 47.77 0.65
C TRP A 419 -0.89 46.97 -0.27
N ARG A 420 -2.04 46.55 0.27
CA ARG A 420 -3.15 46.04 -0.51
C ARG A 420 -4.42 46.81 -0.24
N GLN A 421 -5.38 46.68 -1.15
CA GLN A 421 -6.69 47.29 -0.99
C GLN A 421 -7.44 46.72 0.22
N ALA A 422 -8.41 47.51 0.71
CA ALA A 422 -9.26 47.11 1.82
C ALA A 422 -9.97 45.78 1.55
N LEU A 423 -10.07 44.93 2.57
CA LEU A 423 -10.83 43.69 2.50
C LEU A 423 -12.33 43.97 2.36
N LYS A 424 -12.98 43.27 1.43
CA LYS A 424 -14.44 43.12 1.47
C LYS A 424 -14.79 42.20 2.64
N ALA A 425 -15.95 42.42 3.27
CA ALA A 425 -16.41 41.63 4.41
C ALA A 425 -16.35 40.11 4.15
N GLU A 426 -16.82 39.66 2.99
CA GLU A 426 -16.79 38.24 2.57
C GLU A 426 -15.36 37.67 2.44
N SER A 427 -14.37 38.52 2.14
CA SER A 427 -12.97 38.12 1.96
C SER A 427 -12.15 38.15 3.26
N VAL A 428 -12.71 38.67 4.36
CA VAL A 428 -12.05 38.68 5.67
C VAL A 428 -11.79 37.25 6.13
N TYR A 429 -12.75 36.34 5.97
CA TYR A 429 -12.58 34.91 6.29
C TYR A 429 -11.34 34.33 5.61
N HIS A 430 -11.30 34.45 4.28
CA HIS A 430 -10.21 33.91 3.46
C HIS A 430 -8.85 34.51 3.86
N PHE A 431 -8.81 35.80 4.18
CA PHE A 431 -7.58 36.44 4.62
C PHE A 431 -7.03 35.84 5.92
N PHE A 432 -7.85 35.70 6.95
CA PHE A 432 -7.39 35.19 8.25
C PHE A 432 -7.22 33.67 8.29
N HIS A 433 -8.03 32.90 7.56
CA HIS A 433 -8.01 31.43 7.62
C HIS A 433 -7.20 30.76 6.50
N GLU A 434 -6.91 31.45 5.40
CA GLU A 434 -6.11 30.90 4.30
C GLU A 434 -4.83 31.69 4.07
N ILE A 435 -4.89 33.02 4.00
CA ILE A 435 -3.72 33.85 3.67
C ILE A 435 -2.74 33.94 4.85
N ILE A 436 -3.19 34.38 6.03
CA ILE A 436 -2.31 34.52 7.22
C ILE A 436 -1.57 33.21 7.57
N PRO A 437 -2.21 32.03 7.58
CA PRO A 437 -1.51 30.76 7.85
C PRO A 437 -0.44 30.39 6.82
N ILE A 438 -0.52 30.90 5.58
CA ILE A 438 0.56 30.71 4.59
C ILE A 438 1.81 31.51 5.01
N PHE A 439 1.64 32.72 5.54
CA PHE A 439 2.74 33.52 6.08
C PHE A 439 3.32 32.89 7.37
N GLU A 440 2.48 32.39 8.26
CA GLU A 440 2.91 31.70 9.50
C GLU A 440 3.79 30.47 9.23
N LYS A 441 3.58 29.80 8.09
CA LYS A 441 4.44 28.67 7.66
C LYS A 441 5.82 29.11 7.17
N LEU A 442 5.96 30.35 6.71
CA LEU A 442 7.22 30.90 6.23
C LEU A 442 8.02 31.54 7.37
N GLY A 443 7.33 32.15 8.35
CA GLY A 443 7.98 32.90 9.41
C GLY A 443 7.01 33.43 10.46
N GLN A 444 7.52 34.33 11.31
CA GLN A 444 6.71 34.93 12.38
C GLN A 444 5.72 35.95 11.79
N VAL A 445 4.47 35.91 12.26
CA VAL A 445 3.42 36.86 11.85
C VAL A 445 2.90 37.60 13.07
N ASP A 446 2.89 38.92 12.98
CA ASP A 446 2.32 39.82 13.98
C ASP A 446 1.21 40.68 13.33
N LEU A 447 0.08 40.79 14.01
CA LEU A 447 -1.09 41.55 13.56
C LEU A 447 -1.31 42.74 14.49
N SER A 448 -1.61 43.91 13.95
CA SER A 448 -2.02 45.05 14.76
C SER A 448 -3.42 44.86 15.34
N ASP A 449 -3.71 45.50 16.49
CA ASP A 449 -5.03 45.44 17.14
C ASP A 449 -6.15 45.89 16.16
N LYS A 450 -5.91 46.94 15.37
CA LYS A 450 -6.86 47.47 14.38
C LYS A 450 -7.22 46.47 13.28
N LEU A 451 -6.26 45.62 12.91
CA LEU A 451 -6.48 44.57 11.93
C LEU A 451 -7.18 43.37 12.58
N ALA A 452 -6.75 42.99 13.78
CA ALA A 452 -7.36 41.91 14.56
C ALA A 452 -8.84 42.18 14.87
N GLU A 453 -9.25 43.43 15.05
CA GLU A 453 -10.66 43.82 15.23
C GLU A 453 -11.58 43.42 14.06
N LEU A 454 -11.05 43.25 12.83
CA LEU A 454 -11.84 42.72 11.71
C LEU A 454 -12.23 41.24 11.91
N TYR A 455 -11.51 40.55 12.79
CA TYR A 455 -11.68 39.14 13.10
C TYR A 455 -12.26 38.97 14.51
N SER A 456 -13.60 38.96 14.60
CA SER A 456 -14.30 38.75 15.87
C SER A 456 -14.86 37.33 15.94
N LEU A 457 -14.53 36.58 17.00
CA LEU A 457 -15.03 35.22 17.21
C LEU A 457 -16.36 35.26 17.98
N ALA A 458 -17.42 34.75 17.38
CA ALA A 458 -18.70 34.51 18.04
C ALA A 458 -18.70 33.13 18.72
N SER A 459 -18.83 33.14 20.05
CA SER A 459 -18.84 31.94 20.90
C SER A 459 -20.12 31.85 21.75
N PRO A 460 -21.29 31.60 21.14
CA PRO A 460 -22.56 31.57 21.85
C PRO A 460 -22.63 30.50 22.93
N GLN A 461 -23.40 30.80 23.98
CA GLN A 461 -23.90 29.80 24.91
C GLN A 461 -25.15 29.14 24.31
N VAL A 462 -25.28 27.83 24.42
CA VAL A 462 -26.43 27.09 23.88
C VAL A 462 -27.33 26.66 25.03
N GLN A 463 -28.59 27.02 24.98
CA GLN A 463 -29.59 26.61 25.96
C GLN A 463 -30.64 25.72 25.30
N ILE A 464 -30.83 24.52 25.86
CA ILE A 464 -31.83 23.56 25.39
C ILE A 464 -32.92 23.44 26.45
N ALA A 465 -34.16 23.76 26.07
CA ALA A 465 -35.32 23.73 26.94
C ALA A 465 -36.46 22.89 26.33
N SER A 466 -37.32 22.34 27.19
CA SER A 466 -38.57 21.70 26.77
C SER A 466 -39.73 22.68 26.98
N LYS A 467 -40.33 23.20 25.90
CA LYS A 467 -41.43 24.16 25.97
C LYS A 467 -42.65 23.66 25.22
N GLY A 468 -43.75 23.45 25.94
CA GLY A 468 -44.98 22.90 25.36
C GLY A 468 -44.76 21.49 24.80
N GLY A 469 -45.04 21.28 23.51
CA GLY A 469 -44.90 20.00 22.81
C GLY A 469 -43.55 19.77 22.10
N LEU A 470 -42.63 20.74 22.14
CA LEU A 470 -41.37 20.72 21.39
C LEU A 470 -40.17 21.03 22.30
N LEU A 471 -38.98 20.73 21.80
CA LEU A 471 -37.71 21.20 22.33
C LEU A 471 -37.35 22.52 21.64
N GLU A 472 -36.82 23.46 22.39
CA GLU A 472 -36.35 24.75 21.94
C GLU A 472 -34.85 24.86 22.23
N ILE A 473 -34.05 25.14 21.21
CA ILE A 473 -32.61 25.28 21.28
C ILE A 473 -32.27 26.73 20.92
N GLN A 474 -31.76 27.48 21.89
CA GLN A 474 -31.42 28.89 21.75
C GLN A 474 -29.90 29.06 21.77
N PHE A 475 -29.39 29.95 20.93
CA PHE A 475 -27.99 30.36 20.91
C PHE A 475 -27.92 31.80 21.41
N ASP A 476 -27.32 31.99 22.58
CA ASP A 476 -27.12 33.29 23.21
C ASP A 476 -25.74 33.83 22.88
N PHE A 477 -25.71 34.88 22.07
CA PHE A 477 -24.49 35.52 21.61
C PHE A 477 -24.21 36.78 22.46
N GLN A 478 -23.19 36.73 23.31
CA GLN A 478 -22.89 37.82 24.24
C GLN A 478 -22.49 39.14 23.55
N ASP A 479 -21.81 39.04 22.40
CA ASP A 479 -21.24 40.19 21.69
C ASP A 479 -22.09 40.67 20.51
N ILE A 480 -23.29 40.11 20.32
CA ILE A 480 -24.16 40.41 19.18
C ILE A 480 -25.42 41.12 19.68
N ALA A 481 -25.79 42.22 19.00
CA ALA A 481 -27.03 42.91 19.29
C ALA A 481 -28.24 41.99 19.06
N GLN A 482 -29.28 42.11 19.90
CA GLN A 482 -30.44 41.21 19.87
C GLN A 482 -31.19 41.22 18.52
N GLU A 483 -31.14 42.34 17.79
CA GLU A 483 -31.73 42.50 16.45
C GLU A 483 -30.97 41.73 15.35
N GLU A 484 -29.71 41.35 15.61
CA GLU A 484 -28.83 40.65 14.66
C GLU A 484 -28.76 39.13 14.92
N ILE A 485 -29.26 38.66 16.08
CA ILE A 485 -29.26 37.23 16.45
C ILE A 485 -29.99 36.39 15.40
N ASP A 486 -31.10 36.89 14.85
CA ASP A 486 -31.84 36.18 13.81
C ASP A 486 -31.00 35.97 12.55
N GLN A 487 -30.16 36.95 12.17
CA GLN A 487 -29.26 36.83 11.02
C GLN A 487 -28.11 35.86 11.30
N ALA A 488 -27.52 35.93 12.50
CA ALA A 488 -26.50 34.97 12.94
C ALA A 488 -27.06 33.53 12.94
N MET A 489 -28.29 33.34 13.43
CA MET A 489 -28.96 32.03 13.40
C MET A 489 -29.27 31.57 11.98
N GLN A 490 -29.71 32.46 11.08
CA GLN A 490 -29.90 32.11 9.68
C GLN A 490 -28.59 31.67 9.01
N ALA A 491 -27.49 32.36 9.26
CA ALA A 491 -26.16 31.98 8.76
C ALA A 491 -25.72 30.61 9.30
N LEU A 492 -25.92 30.38 10.61
CA LEU A 492 -25.60 29.11 11.27
C LEU A 492 -26.38 27.94 10.66
N VAL A 493 -27.69 28.11 10.46
CA VAL A 493 -28.57 27.10 9.84
C VAL A 493 -28.23 26.87 8.36
N ALA A 494 -27.86 27.93 7.64
CA ALA A 494 -27.42 27.88 6.24
C ALA A 494 -26.01 27.28 6.06
N ASN A 495 -25.38 26.78 7.14
CA ASN A 495 -24.05 26.18 7.14
C ASN A 495 -22.93 27.16 6.72
N GLN A 496 -23.09 28.43 7.05
CA GLN A 496 -22.05 29.44 6.89
C GLN A 496 -21.13 29.43 8.13
N ASP A 497 -19.84 29.66 7.93
CA ASP A 497 -18.84 29.68 9.00
C ASP A 497 -18.69 31.05 9.66
N PHE A 498 -19.36 32.07 9.12
CA PHE A 498 -19.39 33.43 9.63
C PHE A 498 -20.73 34.08 9.30
N TYR A 499 -21.02 35.21 9.94
CA TYR A 499 -22.06 36.14 9.52
C TYR A 499 -21.53 37.57 9.53
N ILE A 500 -22.22 38.46 8.81
CA ILE A 500 -21.86 39.88 8.70
C ILE A 500 -22.99 40.69 9.30
N ASP A 501 -22.69 41.58 10.25
CA ASP A 501 -23.68 42.45 10.87
C ASP A 501 -24.03 43.68 10.00
N SER A 502 -25.01 44.47 10.43
CA SER A 502 -25.37 45.73 9.74
C SER A 502 -24.25 46.77 9.69
N SER A 503 -23.25 46.70 10.58
CA SER A 503 -22.05 47.55 10.60
C SER A 503 -20.94 47.06 9.67
N LYS A 504 -21.16 45.95 8.95
CA LYS A 504 -20.19 45.25 8.09
C LYS A 504 -19.02 44.62 8.85
N GLN A 505 -19.17 44.41 10.16
CA GLN A 505 -18.24 43.60 10.94
C GLN A 505 -18.50 42.12 10.70
N VAL A 506 -17.42 41.33 10.66
CA VAL A 506 -17.49 39.89 10.38
C VAL A 506 -17.29 39.13 11.68
N TYR A 507 -18.24 38.27 11.99
CA TYR A 507 -18.22 37.41 13.17
C TYR A 507 -18.09 35.96 12.73
N PHE A 508 -17.04 35.31 13.20
CA PHE A 508 -16.70 33.93 12.87
C PHE A 508 -17.26 33.00 13.92
N PHE A 509 -18.00 31.98 13.51
CA PHE A 509 -18.38 30.92 14.46
C PHE A 509 -17.13 30.14 14.84
N ASP A 510 -16.92 29.98 16.13
CA ASP A 510 -15.78 29.20 16.60
C ASP A 510 -15.96 27.70 16.33
N GLU A 511 -14.89 26.93 16.49
CA GLU A 511 -14.88 25.50 16.15
C GLU A 511 -15.86 24.67 16.99
N GLU A 512 -16.17 25.06 18.22
CA GLU A 512 -17.18 24.35 19.01
C GLU A 512 -18.59 24.63 18.49
N THR A 513 -18.92 25.88 18.14
CA THR A 513 -20.22 26.24 17.56
C THR A 513 -20.45 25.50 16.24
N LYS A 514 -19.43 25.39 15.39
CA LYS A 514 -19.49 24.59 14.15
C LYS A 514 -19.76 23.11 14.43
N LYS A 515 -19.13 22.53 15.46
CA LYS A 515 -19.38 21.14 15.90
C LYS A 515 -20.80 20.96 16.44
N ILE A 516 -21.31 21.91 17.23
CA ILE A 516 -22.68 21.88 17.74
C ILE A 516 -23.66 21.91 16.56
N ARG A 517 -23.47 22.83 15.61
CA ARG A 517 -24.24 22.91 14.36
C ARG A 517 -24.26 21.56 13.62
N GLN A 518 -23.09 20.95 13.42
CA GLN A 518 -22.97 19.66 12.73
C GLN A 518 -23.73 18.56 13.47
N ASN A 519 -23.55 18.45 14.79
CA ASN A 519 -24.25 17.46 15.61
C ASN A 519 -25.78 17.63 15.54
N LEU A 520 -26.26 18.89 15.53
CA LEU A 520 -27.69 19.16 15.36
C LEU A 520 -28.15 18.69 13.97
N GLN A 521 -27.46 19.03 12.89
CA GLN A 521 -27.85 18.59 11.54
C GLN A 521 -27.93 17.05 11.39
N GLU A 522 -27.05 16.31 12.06
CA GLU A 522 -27.07 14.83 12.05
C GLU A 522 -28.31 14.23 12.74
N LEU A 523 -28.90 14.94 13.71
CA LEU A 523 -30.07 14.46 14.47
C LEU A 523 -31.40 14.62 13.72
N GLY A 524 -31.47 15.48 12.70
CA GLY A 524 -32.67 15.63 11.87
C GLY A 524 -32.94 17.06 11.44
N GLN A 525 -34.19 17.32 11.06
CA GLN A 525 -34.65 18.64 10.62
C GLN A 525 -35.09 19.48 11.82
N PHE A 526 -34.47 20.66 11.93
CA PHE A 526 -34.81 21.68 12.91
C PHE A 526 -35.49 22.83 12.19
N GLU A 527 -36.57 23.35 12.78
CA GLU A 527 -37.25 24.53 12.25
C GLU A 527 -36.76 25.77 13.00
N LEU A 528 -36.29 26.77 12.26
CA LEU A 528 -35.94 28.07 12.84
C LEU A 528 -37.22 28.88 13.04
N LYS A 529 -37.51 29.27 14.28
CA LYS A 529 -38.65 30.10 14.64
C LYS A 529 -38.28 31.04 15.78
N ASP A 530 -38.49 32.34 15.56
CA ASP A 530 -38.25 33.40 16.56
C ASP A 530 -36.85 33.31 17.21
N GLY A 531 -35.80 33.17 16.38
CA GLY A 531 -34.40 33.07 16.86
C GLY A 531 -34.02 31.73 17.53
N SER A 532 -34.93 30.76 17.59
CA SER A 532 -34.71 29.45 18.22
C SER A 532 -34.87 28.30 17.22
N LEU A 533 -34.11 27.21 17.43
CA LEU A 533 -34.29 25.96 16.71
C LEU A 533 -35.27 25.06 17.45
N GLN A 534 -36.33 24.62 16.76
CA GLN A 534 -37.35 23.75 17.31
C GLN A 534 -37.16 22.30 16.87
N ALA A 535 -37.33 21.37 17.80
CA ALA A 535 -37.15 19.94 17.59
C ALA A 535 -38.20 19.09 18.33
N ARG A 536 -38.34 17.82 17.91
CA ARG A 536 -39.26 16.88 18.56
C ARG A 536 -38.70 16.42 19.91
N LYS A 537 -39.55 16.30 20.93
CA LYS A 537 -39.17 15.80 22.27
C LYS A 537 -38.53 14.42 22.29
N SER A 538 -38.80 13.57 21.28
CA SER A 538 -38.15 12.27 21.14
C SER A 538 -36.62 12.35 20.98
N LEU A 539 -36.09 13.52 20.60
CA LEU A 539 -34.65 13.76 20.48
C LEU A 539 -33.99 14.14 21.82
N ALA A 540 -34.74 14.29 22.91
CA ALA A 540 -34.20 14.72 24.20
C ALA A 540 -33.07 13.81 24.69
N TYR A 541 -33.24 12.49 24.57
CA TYR A 541 -32.20 11.52 24.91
C TYR A 541 -30.91 11.74 24.09
N SER A 542 -31.03 11.81 22.76
CA SER A 542 -29.87 11.98 21.87
C SER A 542 -29.16 13.32 22.13
N LEU A 543 -29.91 14.40 22.34
CA LEU A 543 -29.36 15.72 22.66
C LEU A 543 -28.66 15.75 24.01
N ALA A 544 -29.24 15.14 25.04
CA ALA A 544 -28.62 15.05 26.37
C ALA A 544 -27.27 14.32 26.30
N HIS A 545 -27.23 13.17 25.62
CA HIS A 545 -26.00 12.39 25.47
C HIS A 545 -24.96 13.07 24.56
N LEU A 546 -25.38 13.71 23.46
CA LEU A 546 -24.45 14.35 22.52
C LEU A 546 -23.74 15.59 23.10
N PHE A 547 -24.42 16.29 24.00
CA PHE A 547 -23.90 17.50 24.63
C PHE A 547 -23.54 17.32 26.10
N GLU A 548 -23.47 16.07 26.57
CA GLU A 548 -23.03 15.75 27.92
C GLU A 548 -21.60 16.25 28.16
N GLY A 549 -21.39 16.94 29.29
CA GLY A 549 -20.07 17.44 29.68
C GLY A 549 -19.53 18.61 28.85
N ARG A 550 -20.37 19.28 28.04
CA ARG A 550 -19.96 20.50 27.32
C ARG A 550 -20.29 21.75 28.12
N ASP A 551 -19.26 22.52 28.45
CA ASP A 551 -19.38 23.72 29.30
C ASP A 551 -20.27 24.82 28.69
N ARG A 552 -20.41 24.85 27.35
CA ARG A 552 -21.21 25.84 26.62
C ARG A 552 -22.65 25.42 26.34
N VAL A 553 -23.05 24.23 26.76
CA VAL A 553 -24.43 23.74 26.58
C VAL A 553 -25.09 23.60 27.94
N SER A 554 -26.20 24.30 28.11
CA SER A 554 -27.02 24.24 29.30
C SER A 554 -28.39 23.63 28.99
N PHE A 555 -28.91 22.86 29.94
CA PHE A 555 -30.20 22.20 29.83
C PHE A 555 -31.16 22.76 30.88
N SER A 556 -32.42 23.01 30.51
CA SER A 556 -33.45 23.33 31.49
C SER A 556 -33.73 22.13 32.40
N GLN A 557 -34.21 22.37 33.62
CA GLN A 557 -34.55 21.29 34.55
C GLN A 557 -35.61 20.35 33.96
N GLU A 558 -36.59 20.90 33.23
CA GLU A 558 -37.64 20.11 32.57
C GLU A 558 -37.07 19.21 31.47
N PHE A 559 -36.06 19.70 30.73
CA PHE A 559 -35.35 18.89 29.74
C PHE A 559 -34.57 17.76 30.39
N GLN A 560 -33.84 18.05 31.48
CA GLN A 560 -33.08 17.04 32.20
C GLN A 560 -33.97 15.93 32.75
N ASN A 561 -35.12 16.30 33.34
CA ASN A 561 -36.11 15.33 33.83
C ASN A 561 -36.66 14.48 32.68
N LEU A 562 -37.01 15.09 31.54
CA LEU A 562 -37.46 14.37 30.35
C LEU A 562 -36.41 13.38 29.85
N ALA A 563 -35.16 13.81 29.71
CA ALA A 563 -34.09 12.95 29.24
C ALA A 563 -33.84 11.79 30.22
N HIS A 564 -33.82 12.08 31.53
CA HIS A 564 -33.67 11.09 32.58
C HIS A 564 -34.80 10.05 32.56
N ASP A 565 -36.05 10.47 32.49
CA ASP A 565 -37.21 9.57 32.53
C ASP A 565 -37.31 8.71 31.25
N LEU A 566 -36.83 9.22 30.12
CA LEU A 566 -36.70 8.43 28.89
C LEU A 566 -35.62 7.34 28.99
N THR A 567 -34.56 7.58 29.77
CA THR A 567 -33.49 6.59 30.02
C THR A 567 -33.79 5.62 31.16
N HIS A 568 -34.47 6.11 32.19
CA HIS A 568 -34.77 5.42 33.43
C HIS A 568 -36.29 5.46 33.69
N PRO A 569 -37.09 4.80 32.84
CA PRO A 569 -38.55 4.78 32.97
C PRO A 569 -39.01 4.20 34.32
N GLU A 570 -38.21 3.37 34.96
CA GLU A 570 -38.45 2.78 36.27
C GLU A 570 -38.48 3.80 37.42
N ASP A 571 -37.81 4.95 37.26
CA ASP A 571 -37.72 5.99 38.29
C ASP A 571 -38.86 6.99 38.20
N PHE A 572 -39.65 6.96 37.11
CA PHE A 572 -40.77 7.86 36.92
C PHE A 572 -41.82 7.68 38.02
N PRO A 573 -42.28 8.77 38.67
CA PRO A 573 -43.21 8.68 39.79
C PRO A 573 -44.58 8.14 39.35
N ARG A 574 -44.83 6.86 39.66
CA ARG A 574 -46.08 6.19 39.31
C ARG A 574 -47.27 6.75 40.11
N GLN A 575 -48.36 7.05 39.42
CA GLN A 575 -49.64 7.37 40.03
C GLN A 575 -50.40 6.11 40.44
N ALA A 576 -51.09 6.18 41.58
CA ALA A 576 -51.87 5.05 42.10
C ALA A 576 -53.00 4.65 41.15
N THR A 577 -53.08 3.36 40.81
CA THR A 577 -54.15 2.78 39.99
C THR A 577 -55.24 2.17 40.87
N GLN A 578 -56.49 2.23 40.43
CA GLN A 578 -57.63 1.66 41.16
C GLN A 578 -58.18 0.45 40.42
N VAL A 579 -57.57 -0.72 40.62
CA VAL A 579 -58.01 -1.98 39.99
C VAL A 579 -58.34 -3.06 41.01
N GLN A 580 -59.35 -3.88 40.71
CA GLN A 580 -59.78 -5.03 41.51
C GLN A 580 -58.97 -6.30 41.15
N ALA A 581 -57.64 -6.17 41.17
CA ALA A 581 -56.71 -7.28 40.95
C ALA A 581 -55.34 -6.98 41.57
N ASP A 582 -54.65 -8.03 42.01
CA ASP A 582 -53.25 -7.92 42.41
C ASP A 582 -52.37 -7.82 41.16
N LEU A 583 -51.69 -6.69 41.00
CA LEU A 583 -50.75 -6.47 39.90
C LEU A 583 -49.41 -7.12 40.21
N ARG A 584 -48.81 -7.75 39.19
CA ARG A 584 -47.45 -8.30 39.29
C ARG A 584 -46.43 -7.19 39.06
N ASP A 585 -45.23 -7.29 39.65
CA ASP A 585 -44.16 -6.28 39.56
C ASP A 585 -43.87 -5.80 38.13
N TYR A 586 -43.86 -6.71 37.15
CA TYR A 586 -43.62 -6.32 35.75
C TYR A 586 -44.80 -5.54 35.14
N GLN A 587 -46.03 -5.82 35.56
CA GLN A 587 -47.23 -5.09 35.13
C GLN A 587 -47.23 -3.68 35.72
N GLU A 588 -46.79 -3.55 36.97
CA GLU A 588 -46.61 -2.25 37.63
C GLU A 588 -45.61 -1.38 36.87
N LYS A 589 -44.48 -1.95 36.46
CA LYS A 589 -43.49 -1.27 35.61
C LYS A 589 -44.07 -0.87 34.25
N GLY A 590 -44.80 -1.77 33.58
CA GLY A 590 -45.46 -1.46 32.31
C GLY A 590 -46.47 -0.32 32.42
N ILE A 591 -47.23 -0.27 33.52
CA ILE A 591 -48.16 0.84 33.82
C ILE A 591 -47.40 2.15 34.07
N GLY A 592 -46.32 2.12 34.86
CA GLY A 592 -45.47 3.29 35.11
C GLY A 592 -44.90 3.87 33.81
N TRP A 593 -44.44 3.00 32.91
CA TRP A 593 -43.99 3.40 31.58
C TRP A 593 -45.09 4.05 30.73
N LEU A 594 -46.32 3.52 30.73
CA LEU A 594 -47.46 4.14 30.05
C LEU A 594 -47.80 5.53 30.63
N GLN A 595 -47.73 5.68 31.96
CA GLN A 595 -47.95 6.96 32.63
C GLN A 595 -46.89 7.99 32.25
N MET A 596 -45.62 7.59 32.17
CA MET A 596 -44.51 8.45 31.73
C MET A 596 -44.70 8.92 30.29
N LEU A 597 -45.05 8.02 29.37
CA LEU A 597 -45.36 8.39 27.98
C LEU A 597 -46.51 9.39 27.91
N HIS A 598 -47.60 9.15 28.65
CA HIS A 598 -48.73 10.06 28.69
C HIS A 598 -48.33 11.44 29.24
N HIS A 599 -47.54 11.48 30.31
CA HIS A 599 -47.06 12.72 30.94
C HIS A 599 -46.30 13.61 29.94
N TYR A 600 -45.44 13.01 29.11
CA TYR A 600 -44.66 13.75 28.12
C TYR A 600 -45.36 13.93 26.76
N GLY A 601 -46.57 13.40 26.60
CA GLY A 601 -47.37 13.49 25.36
C GLY A 601 -46.91 12.53 24.27
N PHE A 602 -46.21 11.46 24.62
CA PHE A 602 -45.77 10.42 23.69
C PHE A 602 -46.84 9.34 23.48
N GLY A 603 -46.81 8.74 22.29
CA GLY A 603 -47.44 7.44 22.04
C GLY A 603 -46.46 6.30 22.35
N GLY A 604 -46.98 5.09 22.54
CA GLY A 604 -46.17 3.91 22.82
C GLY A 604 -46.77 2.63 22.27
N ILE A 605 -45.92 1.61 22.11
CA ILE A 605 -46.32 0.26 21.73
C ILE A 605 -46.03 -0.65 22.91
N LEU A 606 -47.07 -1.09 23.63
CA LEU A 606 -46.92 -2.09 24.69
C LEU A 606 -46.82 -3.50 24.08
N ALA A 607 -45.59 -3.95 23.84
CA ALA A 607 -45.27 -5.16 23.09
C ALA A 607 -44.95 -6.39 23.97
N ASP A 608 -45.55 -6.49 25.16
CA ASP A 608 -45.39 -7.66 26.05
C ASP A 608 -45.85 -8.96 25.37
N ASP A 609 -45.27 -10.09 25.77
CA ASP A 609 -45.66 -11.43 25.30
C ASP A 609 -47.15 -11.76 25.56
N MET A 610 -47.68 -12.69 24.76
CA MET A 610 -49.06 -13.17 24.93
C MET A 610 -49.24 -13.82 26.31
N GLY A 611 -50.33 -13.47 27.00
CA GLY A 611 -50.64 -13.99 28.33
C GLY A 611 -50.07 -13.20 29.51
N LEU A 612 -49.23 -12.17 29.27
CA LEU A 612 -48.68 -11.32 30.35
C LEU A 612 -49.67 -10.29 30.91
N GLY A 613 -50.88 -10.18 30.35
CA GLY A 613 -51.94 -9.32 30.86
C GLY A 613 -51.90 -7.87 30.38
N LYS A 614 -51.60 -7.63 29.09
CA LYS A 614 -51.61 -6.30 28.47
C LYS A 614 -52.94 -5.55 28.66
N THR A 615 -54.05 -6.26 28.54
CA THR A 615 -55.39 -5.67 28.74
C THR A 615 -55.53 -5.13 30.17
N LEU A 616 -55.14 -5.91 31.19
CA LEU A 616 -55.14 -5.48 32.58
C LEU A 616 -54.22 -4.27 32.80
N GLN A 617 -53.02 -4.24 32.20
CA GLN A 617 -52.13 -3.07 32.28
C GLN A 617 -52.76 -1.83 31.67
N ALA A 618 -53.41 -1.95 30.50
CA ALA A 618 -54.09 -0.84 29.84
C ALA A 618 -55.27 -0.32 30.67
N ILE A 619 -56.10 -1.21 31.21
CA ILE A 619 -57.22 -0.85 32.11
C ILE A 619 -56.68 -0.16 33.36
N ALA A 620 -55.64 -0.70 33.98
CA ALA A 620 -55.02 -0.10 35.16
C ALA A 620 -54.46 1.30 34.88
N PHE A 621 -53.77 1.49 33.75
CA PHE A 621 -53.34 2.80 33.27
C PHE A 621 -54.52 3.77 33.13
N LEU A 622 -55.60 3.35 32.45
CA LEU A 622 -56.79 4.19 32.26
C LEU A 622 -57.43 4.61 33.60
N THR A 623 -57.43 3.75 34.62
CA THR A 623 -57.97 4.11 35.94
C THR A 623 -57.25 5.29 36.59
N SER A 624 -55.99 5.54 36.20
CA SER A 624 -55.19 6.67 36.71
C SER A 624 -55.31 7.95 35.87
N GLN A 625 -55.72 7.86 34.60
CA GLN A 625 -55.72 9.00 33.67
C GLN A 625 -57.13 9.50 33.29
N VAL A 626 -58.14 8.62 33.32
CA VAL A 626 -59.50 8.93 32.89
C VAL A 626 -60.24 9.71 33.97
N THR A 627 -60.81 10.85 33.58
CA THR A 627 -61.77 11.62 34.39
C THR A 627 -63.20 11.37 33.91
N LYS A 628 -64.20 11.95 34.58
CA LYS A 628 -65.62 11.83 34.16
C LYS A 628 -65.91 12.41 32.77
N GLU A 629 -65.09 13.36 32.32
CA GLU A 629 -65.25 14.03 31.02
C GLU A 629 -64.37 13.43 29.94
N SER A 630 -63.44 12.54 30.31
CA SER A 630 -62.56 11.85 29.37
C SER A 630 -63.36 10.92 28.46
N ARG A 631 -62.98 10.90 27.18
CA ARG A 631 -63.51 9.98 26.18
C ARG A 631 -62.36 9.13 25.64
N VAL A 632 -62.47 7.82 25.79
CA VAL A 632 -61.44 6.86 25.38
C VAL A 632 -62.03 5.90 24.35
N LEU A 633 -61.32 5.71 23.25
CA LEU A 633 -61.68 4.74 22.22
C LEU A 633 -60.76 3.52 22.29
N VAL A 634 -61.33 2.34 22.48
CA VAL A 634 -60.64 1.06 22.40
C VAL A 634 -61.04 0.36 21.11
N LEU A 635 -60.06 0.17 20.22
CA LEU A 635 -60.23 -0.60 18.99
C LEU A 635 -59.69 -2.01 19.16
N ALA A 636 -60.54 -3.01 18.95
CA ALA A 636 -60.17 -4.42 19.08
C ALA A 636 -60.73 -5.26 17.91
N PRO A 637 -60.21 -6.48 17.67
CA PRO A 637 -60.86 -7.45 16.79
C PRO A 637 -62.31 -7.72 17.24
N SER A 638 -63.24 -7.95 16.30
CA SER A 638 -64.67 -8.11 16.61
C SER A 638 -64.96 -9.22 17.62
N GLY A 639 -64.16 -10.29 17.65
CA GLY A 639 -64.29 -11.38 18.62
C GLY A 639 -63.82 -11.04 20.04
N LEU A 640 -63.20 -9.88 20.26
CA LEU A 640 -62.62 -9.46 21.55
C LEU A 640 -63.32 -8.26 22.17
N ILE A 641 -64.23 -7.57 21.48
CA ILE A 641 -64.89 -6.35 21.99
C ILE A 641 -65.67 -6.61 23.30
N TYR A 642 -66.36 -7.74 23.39
CA TYR A 642 -67.09 -8.13 24.61
C TYR A 642 -66.13 -8.60 25.71
N ASN A 643 -65.02 -9.26 25.35
CA ASN A 643 -63.98 -9.63 26.32
C ASN A 643 -63.36 -8.38 26.98
N TRP A 644 -63.12 -7.31 26.22
CA TRP A 644 -62.68 -6.03 26.79
C TRP A 644 -63.70 -5.47 27.79
N ALA A 645 -64.99 -5.48 27.45
CA ALA A 645 -66.04 -5.02 28.37
C ALA A 645 -66.13 -5.89 29.64
N ASP A 646 -66.03 -7.21 29.51
CA ASP A 646 -66.00 -8.14 30.64
C ASP A 646 -64.78 -7.90 31.54
N GLU A 647 -63.62 -7.63 30.95
CA GLU A 647 -62.39 -7.30 31.70
C GLU A 647 -62.49 -5.94 32.41
N PHE A 648 -63.09 -4.92 31.80
CA PHE A 648 -63.39 -3.66 32.47
C PHE A 648 -64.35 -3.87 33.65
N GLN A 649 -65.44 -4.61 33.46
CA GLN A 649 -66.40 -4.92 34.52
C GLN A 649 -65.76 -5.69 35.68
N LYS A 650 -64.80 -6.58 35.38
CA LYS A 650 -64.06 -7.37 36.37
C LYS A 650 -63.02 -6.56 37.12
N PHE A 651 -62.20 -5.77 36.42
CA PHE A 651 -61.01 -5.15 36.99
C PHE A 651 -61.20 -3.68 37.37
N ALA A 652 -62.12 -2.96 36.73
CA ALA A 652 -62.39 -1.55 36.98
C ALA A 652 -63.89 -1.20 36.80
N PRO A 653 -64.80 -1.80 37.59
CA PRO A 653 -66.25 -1.59 37.45
C PRO A 653 -66.70 -0.15 37.72
N GLN A 654 -65.82 0.70 38.24
CA GLN A 654 -66.06 2.13 38.42
C GLN A 654 -65.96 2.96 37.12
N LEU A 655 -65.39 2.40 36.05
CA LEU A 655 -65.29 3.07 34.76
C LEU A 655 -66.52 2.76 33.91
N ASP A 656 -67.10 3.79 33.30
CA ASP A 656 -68.26 3.66 32.42
C ASP A 656 -67.83 3.24 31.00
N VAL A 657 -68.23 2.03 30.60
CA VAL A 657 -67.78 1.39 29.35
C VAL A 657 -68.96 0.94 28.51
N ALA A 658 -68.97 1.33 27.23
CA ALA A 658 -69.99 0.92 26.28
C ALA A 658 -69.40 0.19 25.06
N VAL A 659 -70.05 -0.91 24.65
CA VAL A 659 -69.67 -1.68 23.46
C VAL A 659 -70.48 -1.18 22.26
N VAL A 660 -69.81 -0.54 21.31
CA VAL A 660 -70.45 -0.04 20.08
C VAL A 660 -70.50 -1.14 19.04
N HIS A 661 -71.57 -1.95 19.07
CA HIS A 661 -71.77 -3.07 18.15
C HIS A 661 -73.24 -3.25 17.77
N GLY A 662 -73.51 -4.01 16.71
CA GLY A 662 -74.88 -4.27 16.21
C GLY A 662 -75.25 -3.45 14.97
N LEU A 663 -76.55 -3.26 14.75
CA LEU A 663 -77.08 -2.49 13.62
C LEU A 663 -76.71 -1.01 13.73
N LYS A 664 -76.64 -0.30 12.59
CA LYS A 664 -76.23 1.11 12.54
C LYS A 664 -76.99 2.01 13.54
N ALA A 665 -78.31 1.87 13.61
CA ALA A 665 -79.14 2.65 14.53
C ALA A 665 -78.76 2.45 16.02
N SER A 666 -78.45 1.20 16.42
CA SER A 666 -78.00 0.90 17.79
C SER A 666 -76.63 1.48 18.09
N ARG A 667 -75.74 1.53 17.10
CA ARG A 667 -74.40 2.13 17.26
C ARG A 667 -74.48 3.65 17.38
N GLU A 668 -75.35 4.30 16.60
CA GLU A 668 -75.62 5.74 16.69
C GLU A 668 -76.20 6.13 18.06
N GLU A 669 -77.11 5.32 18.61
CA GLU A 669 -77.67 5.53 19.95
C GLU A 669 -76.60 5.49 21.03
N ILE A 670 -75.76 4.45 21.04
CA ILE A 670 -74.68 4.29 22.02
C ILE A 670 -73.62 5.41 21.89
N LEU A 671 -73.31 5.86 20.67
CA LEU A 671 -72.36 6.97 20.46
C LEU A 671 -72.93 8.33 20.88
N ALA A 672 -74.25 8.48 20.89
CA ALA A 672 -74.91 9.68 21.39
C ALA A 672 -74.94 9.75 22.93
N GLU A 673 -74.88 8.60 23.60
CA GLU A 673 -74.68 8.51 25.06
C GLU A 673 -73.26 8.99 25.44
N SER A 674 -73.10 9.56 26.65
CA SER A 674 -71.83 10.14 27.12
C SER A 674 -71.08 9.18 28.05
N HIS A 675 -70.56 8.10 27.48
CA HIS A 675 -69.72 7.13 28.20
C HIS A 675 -68.26 7.59 28.27
N GLN A 676 -67.52 7.09 29.27
CA GLN A 676 -66.09 7.39 29.40
C GLN A 676 -65.26 6.59 28.38
N ILE A 677 -65.64 5.33 28.12
CA ILE A 677 -64.87 4.41 27.28
C ILE A 677 -65.80 3.72 26.27
N TYR A 678 -65.41 3.77 24.99
CA TYR A 678 -66.11 3.10 23.91
C TYR A 678 -65.25 1.97 23.36
N VAL A 679 -65.79 0.75 23.35
CA VAL A 679 -65.12 -0.41 22.76
C VAL A 679 -65.80 -0.74 21.44
N THR A 680 -65.06 -0.72 20.34
CA THR A 680 -65.59 -1.00 19.00
C THR A 680 -64.62 -1.85 18.20
N SER A 681 -65.12 -2.44 17.12
CA SER A 681 -64.29 -3.21 16.20
C SER A 681 -63.68 -2.35 15.10
N TYR A 682 -62.52 -2.76 14.57
CA TYR A 682 -61.93 -2.09 13.40
C TYR A 682 -62.90 -1.94 12.22
N ALA A 683 -63.76 -2.95 12.00
CA ALA A 683 -64.72 -2.95 10.90
C ALA A 683 -65.84 -1.91 11.11
N THR A 684 -66.38 -1.82 12.32
CA THR A 684 -67.44 -0.86 12.67
C THR A 684 -66.90 0.57 12.75
N PHE A 685 -65.71 0.77 13.35
CA PHE A 685 -65.04 2.07 13.37
C PHE A 685 -64.81 2.63 11.96
N ARG A 686 -64.35 1.79 11.02
CA ARG A 686 -64.12 2.22 9.64
C ARG A 686 -65.41 2.60 8.91
N GLN A 687 -66.53 1.95 9.21
CA GLN A 687 -67.83 2.24 8.59
C GLN A 687 -68.45 3.54 9.11
N ASP A 688 -68.18 3.87 10.38
CA ASP A 688 -68.82 4.96 11.11
C ASP A 688 -67.83 6.08 11.47
N SER A 689 -66.67 6.18 10.79
CA SER A 689 -65.57 7.08 11.19
C SER A 689 -65.98 8.56 11.31
N GLU A 690 -66.92 9.00 10.47
CA GLU A 690 -67.47 10.36 10.52
C GLU A 690 -68.28 10.61 11.82
N LEU A 691 -68.99 9.59 12.33
CA LEU A 691 -69.74 9.68 13.58
C LEU A 691 -68.81 9.79 14.80
N TYR A 692 -67.66 9.10 14.77
CA TYR A 692 -66.64 9.23 15.82
C TYR A 692 -66.00 10.63 15.81
N GLN A 693 -65.61 11.16 14.65
CA GLN A 693 -65.07 12.53 14.53
C GLN A 693 -66.05 13.59 15.04
N GLY A 694 -67.34 13.48 14.69
CA GLY A 694 -68.38 14.40 15.15
C GLY A 694 -68.63 14.33 16.66
N SER A 695 -68.21 13.25 17.31
CA SER A 695 -68.35 13.00 18.75
C SER A 695 -67.08 13.31 19.55
N GLY A 696 -66.05 13.89 18.94
CA GLY A 696 -64.78 14.20 19.62
C GLY A 696 -64.01 12.95 20.07
N LEU A 697 -64.15 11.85 19.33
CA LEU A 697 -63.50 10.54 19.55
C LEU A 697 -62.55 10.16 18.41
#